data_AF-A0A397B5J3-F1
#
_entry.id   AF-A0A397B5J3-F1
#
_cell.length_a   1.000
_cell.length_b   1.000
_cell.length_c   1.000
_cell.angle_alpha   90.00
_cell.angle_beta   90.00
_cell.angle_gamma   90.00
#
_symmetry.space_group_name_H-M   'P 1'
#
loop_
_entity.id
_entity.type
_entity.pdbx_description
1 polymer ?
#
loop_
_entity_poly.entity_id
_entity_poly.type
_entity_poly.pdbx_seq_one_letter_code
_entity_poly.pdbx_strand_id
1 'polypeptide(L)'
;MATGTVIDIGVNLLNRQFQKDLPRVLKRSADENVHTIIATGTDLKLSERSIATIRSRQNIPLPRLFCTVGIHPHSAKDASPDFAVKQAALIQANRDVVVAVGECGLDFNRDFSPRDVQIAVFRQQIQLACDLGLPLFCHERDAHAEFLAVLVPFLETGLLHASHVVVHCFTGNAVQLQRYVRLGFSIGLTGFVCMSRRGYDLRQAVKLIPLGQLMVETDAPFMHPSQSKQRCEPHHVHAVVQTIADSMGLPAADIAAATTANATRFFHLDSTILHHPTPPYLAPPQSSQPPPAPLVPSLKGDVISVDGSTLEGGGQILRLAFPLAALLRKNIDIHSIRAGRPKPGLANQHLCGLTLLKSMGQTWTLHGLHLRSTRAQLVHDESSTSGPFVLNGSAFHAAMDTAGAVTLVLQGVLPLLVLSSQCNAVELTLVGGTHGSFAPTVDWMQLGLAPLLDRMGVQVGITMTRRGFVPRGGGNVTVTCPSVTLPLRPLVVDTPSRVVHHVSCRVTCAAETDGHDAVLALRKAFRFAFGVGSHVEWTDEVVVDASLRTKKGTTLFVHVTMSLEHGNLLTAGGCPAKSVDAAVADVVAELGRVWDGEACVDEHLADNVLVYMAMAAGTSRLRIPRQAASQHVEAAIYVLELITGARFQVDDAPKSRLITCHGVGYNTHPLA
;
A
#
# COMPACT_ATOMS: atom_id res chain seq x y z
N MET A 1 27.30 14.00 -18.87
CA MET A 1 26.32 15.04 -18.48
C MET A 1 24.94 14.51 -18.82
N ALA A 2 23.96 14.63 -17.93
CA ALA A 2 22.66 13.95 -18.01
C ALA A 2 21.99 14.17 -19.38
N THR A 3 21.80 13.10 -20.15
CA THR A 3 21.25 13.15 -21.53
C THR A 3 19.74 12.95 -21.58
N GLY A 4 19.05 12.99 -20.43
CA GLY A 4 17.60 12.81 -20.34
C GLY A 4 16.84 14.14 -20.41
N THR A 5 15.63 14.12 -20.97
CA THR A 5 14.69 15.25 -20.88
C THR A 5 14.29 15.49 -19.43
N VAL A 6 14.20 16.76 -19.01
CA VAL A 6 13.82 17.18 -17.66
C VAL A 6 12.67 18.20 -17.70
N ILE A 7 11.78 18.13 -16.70
CA ILE A 7 10.77 19.15 -16.41
C ILE A 7 11.25 19.99 -15.23
N ASP A 8 11.33 21.31 -15.42
CA ASP A 8 11.54 22.25 -14.33
C ASP A 8 10.18 22.69 -13.77
N ILE A 9 9.85 22.22 -12.56
CA ILE A 9 8.51 22.42 -11.97
C ILE A 9 8.29 23.83 -11.38
N GLY A 10 9.34 24.67 -11.30
CA GLY A 10 9.26 25.96 -10.62
C GLY A 10 10.26 26.99 -11.15
N VAL A 11 9.77 27.94 -11.96
CA VAL A 11 10.56 29.05 -12.49
C VAL A 11 9.82 30.38 -12.35
N ASN A 12 10.47 31.38 -11.77
CA ASN A 12 9.97 32.76 -11.72
C ASN A 12 10.17 33.46 -13.08
N LEU A 13 9.50 32.95 -14.12
CA LEU A 13 9.80 33.22 -15.53
C LEU A 13 9.72 34.70 -15.91
N LEU A 14 8.82 35.44 -15.28
CA LEU A 14 8.60 36.87 -15.51
C LEU A 14 9.40 37.78 -14.57
N ASN A 15 10.35 37.23 -13.83
CA ASN A 15 11.27 38.04 -13.04
C ASN A 15 12.03 39.03 -13.94
N ARG A 16 12.25 40.25 -13.43
CA ARG A 16 12.96 41.33 -14.13
C ARG A 16 14.32 40.90 -14.72
N GLN A 17 14.97 39.91 -14.10
CA GLN A 17 16.26 39.40 -14.57
C GLN A 17 16.18 38.72 -15.94
N PHE A 18 15.02 38.20 -16.37
CA PHE A 18 14.83 37.56 -17.68
C PHE A 18 14.21 38.48 -18.72
N GLN A 19 13.66 39.64 -18.32
CA GLN A 19 12.84 40.49 -19.20
C GLN A 19 13.51 40.86 -20.52
N LYS A 20 14.83 41.06 -20.53
CA LYS A 20 15.58 41.49 -21.72
C LYS A 20 15.91 40.35 -22.69
N ASP A 21 15.91 39.11 -22.21
CA ASP A 21 16.45 37.99 -22.98
C ASP A 21 15.70 36.66 -22.78
N LEU A 22 14.47 36.69 -22.28
CA LEU A 22 13.62 35.53 -22.06
C LEU A 22 13.56 34.56 -23.26
N PRO A 23 13.41 35.01 -24.54
CA PRO A 23 13.46 34.09 -25.67
C PRO A 23 14.78 33.33 -25.79
N ARG A 24 15.91 33.94 -25.42
CA ARG A 24 17.23 33.30 -25.43
C ARG A 24 17.39 32.33 -24.26
N VAL A 25 16.88 32.68 -23.07
CA VAL A 25 16.84 31.79 -21.90
C VAL A 25 16.06 30.52 -22.24
N LEU A 26 14.85 30.66 -22.78
CA LEU A 26 14.01 29.54 -23.16
C LEU A 26 14.65 28.68 -24.26
N LYS A 27 15.28 29.32 -25.26
CA LYS A 27 16.02 28.58 -26.29
C LYS A 27 17.16 27.74 -25.68
N ARG A 28 17.98 28.32 -24.80
CA ARG A 28 19.04 27.58 -24.09
C ARG A 28 18.48 26.41 -23.30
N SER A 29 17.36 26.61 -22.59
CA SER A 29 16.67 25.53 -21.88
C SER A 29 16.29 24.37 -22.79
N ALA A 30 15.69 24.65 -23.96
CA ALA A 30 15.35 23.62 -24.93
C ALA A 30 16.59 22.95 -25.54
N ASP A 31 17.62 23.72 -25.92
CA ASP A 31 18.89 23.20 -26.46
C ASP A 31 19.58 22.26 -25.45
N GLU A 32 19.33 22.44 -24.15
CA GLU A 32 19.83 21.61 -23.05
C GLU A 32 18.79 20.59 -22.54
N ASN A 33 17.78 20.19 -23.31
CA ASN A 33 16.80 19.15 -22.95
C ASN A 33 15.87 19.47 -21.76
N VAL A 34 15.74 20.73 -21.36
CA VAL A 34 14.65 21.19 -20.48
C VAL A 34 13.46 21.53 -21.37
N HIS A 35 12.66 20.51 -21.70
CA HIS A 35 11.60 20.61 -22.69
C HIS A 35 10.27 21.11 -22.15
N THR A 36 10.08 21.11 -20.83
CA THR A 36 8.89 21.66 -20.18
C THR A 36 9.28 22.51 -18.98
N ILE A 37 8.66 23.67 -18.86
CA ILE A 37 8.87 24.61 -17.74
C ILE A 37 7.51 25.01 -17.18
N ILE A 38 7.39 24.99 -15.86
CA ILE A 38 6.22 25.49 -15.14
C ILE A 38 6.59 26.84 -14.51
N ALA A 39 5.96 27.90 -15.00
CA ALA A 39 6.14 29.25 -14.49
C ALA A 39 5.35 29.45 -13.18
N THR A 40 6.03 29.88 -12.13
CA THR A 40 5.44 30.08 -10.81
C THR A 40 4.59 31.35 -10.77
N GLY A 41 3.31 31.21 -10.41
CA GLY A 41 2.39 32.34 -10.18
C GLY A 41 2.41 32.77 -8.72
N THR A 42 2.89 33.98 -8.42
CA THR A 42 3.00 34.49 -7.04
C THR A 42 1.92 35.51 -6.67
N ASP A 43 1.25 36.08 -7.66
CA ASP A 43 0.08 36.96 -7.51
C ASP A 43 -0.78 36.94 -8.80
N LEU A 44 -2.01 37.47 -8.73
CA LEU A 44 -2.95 37.44 -9.84
C LEU A 44 -2.47 38.23 -11.08
N LYS A 45 -1.88 39.41 -10.90
CA LYS A 45 -1.41 40.23 -12.03
C LYS A 45 -0.23 39.57 -12.73
N LEU A 46 0.67 38.96 -11.98
CA LEU A 46 1.78 38.19 -12.53
C LEU A 46 1.28 36.94 -13.24
N SER A 47 0.28 36.26 -12.68
CA SER A 47 -0.36 35.08 -13.27
C SER A 47 -1.00 35.39 -14.62
N GLU A 48 -1.75 36.49 -14.74
CA GLU A 48 -2.32 36.97 -16.01
C GLU A 48 -1.24 37.22 -17.07
N ARG A 49 -0.14 37.87 -16.67
CA ARG A 49 0.99 38.14 -17.56
C ARG A 49 1.71 36.86 -17.97
N SER A 50 1.84 35.89 -17.07
CA SER A 50 2.44 34.58 -17.36
C SER A 50 1.61 33.86 -18.41
N ILE A 51 0.30 33.80 -18.23
CA ILE A 51 -0.65 33.22 -19.20
C ILE A 51 -0.50 33.94 -20.56
N ALA A 52 -0.54 35.27 -20.60
CA ALA A 52 -0.39 36.03 -21.85
C ALA A 52 0.95 35.74 -22.55
N THR A 53 2.02 35.62 -21.78
CA THR A 53 3.36 35.27 -22.31
C THR A 53 3.38 33.86 -22.90
N ILE A 54 2.79 32.89 -22.21
CA ILE A 54 2.66 31.49 -22.69
C ILE A 54 1.84 31.46 -23.99
N ARG A 55 0.69 32.15 -24.01
CA ARG A 55 -0.20 32.24 -25.19
C ARG A 55 0.51 32.84 -26.40
N SER A 56 1.29 33.90 -26.21
CA SER A 56 2.06 34.54 -27.30
C SER A 56 3.10 33.61 -27.94
N ARG A 57 3.40 32.47 -27.29
CA ARG A 57 4.43 31.50 -27.69
C ARG A 57 3.86 30.14 -28.10
N GLN A 58 2.55 29.99 -28.28
CA GLN A 58 1.92 28.70 -28.63
C GLN A 58 2.49 28.04 -29.90
N ASN A 59 3.04 28.83 -30.83
CA ASN A 59 3.67 28.33 -32.06
C ASN A 59 5.14 27.89 -31.90
N ILE A 60 5.71 27.99 -30.69
CA ILE A 60 7.08 27.57 -30.39
C ILE A 60 6.99 26.26 -29.59
N PRO A 61 7.38 25.11 -30.18
CA PRO A 61 7.10 23.81 -29.58
C PRO A 61 7.90 23.53 -28.31
N LEU A 62 9.10 24.11 -28.18
CA LEU A 62 10.01 23.86 -27.06
C LEU A 62 10.64 25.16 -26.50
N PRO A 63 10.79 25.27 -25.17
CA PRO A 63 10.15 24.41 -24.17
C PRO A 63 8.63 24.66 -24.13
N ARG A 64 7.84 23.62 -23.87
CA ARG A 64 6.41 23.75 -23.52
C ARG A 64 6.33 24.53 -22.21
N LEU A 65 5.44 25.52 -22.16
CA LEU A 65 5.28 26.37 -20.99
C LEU A 65 3.90 26.15 -20.38
N PHE A 66 3.89 25.93 -19.07
CA PHE A 66 2.70 25.92 -18.22
C PHE A 66 2.89 26.92 -17.09
N CYS A 67 1.86 27.19 -16.32
CA CYS A 67 1.99 28.00 -15.12
C CYS A 67 1.12 27.50 -13.98
N THR A 68 1.49 27.91 -12.78
CA THR A 68 0.63 27.85 -11.60
C THR A 68 -0.06 29.21 -11.42
N VAL A 69 -1.17 29.24 -10.70
CA VAL A 69 -1.86 30.50 -10.33
C VAL A 69 -2.08 30.54 -8.82
N GLY A 70 -1.46 31.52 -8.15
CA GLY A 70 -1.33 31.57 -6.70
C GLY A 70 -1.25 32.98 -6.12
N ILE A 71 -1.37 33.06 -4.80
CA ILE A 71 -0.91 34.17 -3.98
C ILE A 71 0.16 33.64 -3.02
N HIS A 72 1.39 34.07 -3.23
CA HIS A 72 2.54 33.71 -2.41
C HIS A 72 2.36 34.22 -0.97
N PRO A 73 2.78 33.49 0.09
CA PRO A 73 2.59 33.88 1.48
C PRO A 73 3.04 35.30 1.83
N HIS A 74 4.18 35.76 1.28
CA HIS A 74 4.64 37.15 1.43
C HIS A 74 3.66 38.23 0.93
N SER A 75 2.81 37.91 -0.04
CA SER A 75 1.81 38.82 -0.62
C SER A 75 0.41 38.58 -0.06
N ALA A 76 0.24 37.73 0.95
CA ALA A 76 -1.07 37.40 1.52
C ALA A 76 -1.82 38.64 2.05
N LYS A 77 -1.11 39.65 2.59
CA LYS A 77 -1.71 40.92 3.03
C LYS A 77 -2.33 41.75 1.90
N ASP A 78 -1.90 41.53 0.66
CA ASP A 78 -2.37 42.26 -0.52
C ASP A 78 -3.53 41.52 -1.22
N ALA A 79 -3.96 40.37 -0.68
CA ALA A 79 -5.10 39.62 -1.18
C ALA A 79 -6.41 40.41 -0.96
N SER A 80 -7.11 40.73 -2.04
CA SER A 80 -8.42 41.38 -1.96
C SER A 80 -9.47 40.43 -1.38
N PRO A 81 -10.55 40.90 -0.74
CA PRO A 81 -11.59 40.01 -0.19
C PRO A 81 -12.22 39.03 -1.20
N ASP A 82 -12.20 39.38 -2.48
CA ASP A 82 -12.72 38.57 -3.60
C ASP A 82 -11.62 37.82 -4.38
N PHE A 83 -10.39 37.73 -3.85
CA PHE A 83 -9.26 37.17 -4.59
C PHE A 83 -9.51 35.73 -5.04
N ALA A 84 -10.13 34.89 -4.21
CA ALA A 84 -10.36 33.48 -4.52
C ALA A 84 -11.30 33.32 -5.71
N VAL A 85 -12.30 34.19 -5.85
CA VAL A 85 -13.23 34.22 -7.00
C VAL A 85 -12.49 34.62 -8.27
N LYS A 86 -11.66 35.68 -8.20
CA LYS A 86 -10.83 36.12 -9.33
C LYS A 86 -9.83 35.05 -9.76
N GLN A 87 -9.22 34.38 -8.78
CA GLN A 87 -8.29 33.28 -9.00
C GLN A 87 -8.98 32.09 -9.68
N ALA A 88 -10.15 31.69 -9.20
CA ALA A 88 -10.97 30.64 -9.83
C ALA A 88 -11.30 30.96 -11.29
N ALA A 89 -11.79 32.18 -11.55
CA ALA A 89 -12.15 32.63 -12.90
C ALA A 89 -10.94 32.61 -13.85
N LEU A 90 -9.78 33.10 -13.39
CA LEU A 90 -8.56 33.11 -14.17
C LEU A 90 -8.08 31.70 -14.51
N ILE A 91 -8.13 30.78 -13.54
CA ILE A 91 -7.74 29.37 -13.72
C ILE A 91 -8.70 28.67 -14.69
N GLN A 92 -10.02 28.80 -14.48
CA GLN A 92 -11.03 28.13 -15.31
C GLN A 92 -10.94 28.57 -16.78
N ALA A 93 -10.68 29.85 -17.03
CA ALA A 93 -10.50 30.36 -18.40
C ALA A 93 -9.22 29.86 -19.10
N ASN A 94 -8.28 29.24 -18.38
CA ASN A 94 -6.94 28.90 -18.88
C ASN A 94 -6.47 27.50 -18.49
N ARG A 95 -7.39 26.54 -18.34
CA ARG A 95 -7.13 25.16 -17.86
C ARG A 95 -6.16 24.34 -18.70
N ASP A 96 -5.90 24.73 -19.94
CA ASP A 96 -4.95 24.08 -20.83
C ASP A 96 -3.49 24.51 -20.59
N VAL A 97 -3.26 25.63 -19.89
CA VAL A 97 -1.92 26.12 -19.54
C VAL A 97 -1.71 26.28 -18.03
N VAL A 98 -2.79 26.36 -17.24
CA VAL A 98 -2.73 26.43 -15.77
C VAL A 98 -2.85 25.04 -15.16
N VAL A 99 -1.79 24.58 -14.50
CA VAL A 99 -1.62 23.17 -14.08
C VAL A 99 -1.67 22.93 -12.58
N ALA A 100 -1.63 23.98 -11.76
CA ALA A 100 -1.75 23.88 -10.30
C ALA A 100 -2.21 25.21 -9.68
N VAL A 101 -2.80 25.11 -8.48
CA VAL A 101 -3.01 26.27 -7.60
C VAL A 101 -1.74 26.48 -6.79
N GLY A 102 -1.24 27.70 -6.79
CA GLY A 102 0.00 28.08 -6.14
C GLY A 102 0.88 28.95 -7.04
N GLU A 103 1.98 29.50 -6.58
CA GLU A 103 2.59 29.27 -5.28
C GLU A 103 1.71 29.77 -4.13
N CYS A 104 1.42 28.88 -3.19
CA CYS A 104 0.64 29.15 -1.98
C CYS A 104 1.30 28.46 -0.79
N GLY A 105 0.94 28.81 0.44
CA GLY A 105 1.51 28.17 1.63
C GLY A 105 1.85 29.18 2.71
N LEU A 106 2.92 28.92 3.47
CA LEU A 106 3.32 29.72 4.64
C LEU A 106 4.81 30.02 4.62
N ASP A 107 5.18 31.26 4.95
CA ASP A 107 6.56 31.68 5.15
C ASP A 107 6.67 32.54 6.41
N PHE A 108 7.13 31.92 7.50
CA PHE A 108 7.35 32.55 8.80
C PHE A 108 8.81 32.96 9.02
N ASN A 109 9.67 32.78 8.02
CA ASN A 109 11.07 33.22 8.11
C ASN A 109 11.17 34.74 7.99
N ARG A 110 10.48 35.32 7.00
CA ARG A 110 10.53 36.77 6.74
C ARG A 110 9.31 37.54 7.24
N ASP A 111 8.20 36.85 7.49
CA ASP A 111 6.95 37.42 8.03
C ASP A 111 6.49 38.71 7.32
N PHE A 112 6.66 38.81 5.99
CA PHE A 112 6.26 40.00 5.20
C PHE A 112 4.74 40.26 5.16
N SER A 113 3.96 39.24 5.50
CA SER A 113 2.52 39.30 5.75
C SER A 113 2.21 38.68 7.13
N PRO A 114 1.22 39.19 7.88
CA PRO A 114 0.82 38.61 9.17
C PRO A 114 0.45 37.12 9.06
N ARG A 115 0.86 36.30 10.04
CA ARG A 115 0.73 34.84 9.99
C ARG A 115 -0.73 34.36 9.90
N ASP A 116 -1.63 35.00 10.62
CA ASP A 116 -3.07 34.75 10.57
C ASP A 116 -3.64 35.03 9.17
N VAL A 117 -3.19 36.09 8.52
CA VAL A 117 -3.55 36.41 7.13
C VAL A 117 -2.97 35.38 6.15
N GLN A 118 -1.72 34.97 6.32
CA GLN A 118 -1.12 33.89 5.51
C GLN A 118 -1.94 32.60 5.62
N ILE A 119 -2.30 32.19 6.84
CA ILE A 119 -3.11 31.00 7.12
C ILE A 119 -4.50 31.12 6.46
N ALA A 120 -5.16 32.27 6.58
CA ALA A 120 -6.49 32.47 5.99
C ALA A 120 -6.46 32.42 4.45
N VAL A 121 -5.46 33.04 3.82
CA VAL A 121 -5.28 33.02 2.36
C VAL A 121 -4.88 31.62 1.88
N PHE A 122 -4.00 30.92 2.61
CA PHE A 122 -3.62 29.56 2.27
C PHE A 122 -4.80 28.60 2.33
N ARG A 123 -5.62 28.67 3.39
CA ARG A 123 -6.85 27.85 3.52
C ARG A 123 -7.82 28.05 2.35
N GLN A 124 -8.01 29.27 1.89
CA GLN A 124 -8.85 29.58 0.73
C GLN A 124 -8.27 29.04 -0.59
N GLN A 125 -6.94 29.10 -0.77
CA GLN A 125 -6.29 28.51 -1.95
C GLN A 125 -6.34 26.98 -1.94
N ILE A 126 -6.24 26.33 -0.78
CA ILE A 126 -6.45 24.88 -0.66
C ILE A 126 -7.88 24.52 -1.06
N GLN A 127 -8.88 25.23 -0.52
CA GLN A 127 -10.28 25.00 -0.90
C GLN A 127 -10.47 25.17 -2.41
N LEU A 128 -9.90 26.22 -2.99
CA LEU A 128 -9.95 26.46 -4.43
C LEU A 128 -9.33 25.31 -5.24
N ALA A 129 -8.20 24.76 -4.80
CA ALA A 129 -7.56 23.61 -5.45
C ALA A 129 -8.45 22.36 -5.39
N CYS A 130 -9.10 22.14 -4.24
CA CYS A 130 -10.08 21.05 -4.07
C CYS A 130 -11.26 21.22 -5.03
N ASP A 131 -11.86 22.42 -5.07
CA ASP A 131 -13.02 22.73 -5.90
C ASP A 131 -12.73 22.57 -7.40
N LEU A 132 -11.49 22.86 -7.82
CA LEU A 132 -11.05 22.78 -9.22
C LEU A 132 -10.38 21.45 -9.58
N GLY A 133 -10.22 20.54 -8.63
CA GLY A 133 -9.49 19.28 -8.83
C GLY A 133 -8.06 19.50 -9.34
N LEU A 134 -7.36 20.52 -8.83
CA LEU A 134 -5.98 20.83 -9.21
C LEU A 134 -4.99 20.46 -8.11
N PRO A 135 -3.75 20.12 -8.49
CA PRO A 135 -2.64 20.03 -7.56
C PRO A 135 -2.34 21.37 -6.88
N LEU A 136 -1.75 21.28 -5.69
CA LEU A 136 -1.20 22.39 -4.92
C LEU A 136 0.32 22.47 -5.08
N PHE A 137 0.79 23.63 -5.51
CA PHE A 137 2.20 24.02 -5.56
C PHE A 137 2.54 24.82 -4.31
N CYS A 138 3.04 24.13 -3.28
CA CYS A 138 3.15 24.67 -1.93
C CYS A 138 4.56 25.14 -1.56
N HIS A 139 4.66 26.37 -1.07
CA HIS A 139 5.84 26.91 -0.42
C HIS A 139 5.71 26.82 1.10
N GLU A 140 6.77 26.36 1.75
CA GLU A 140 6.88 26.31 3.21
C GLU A 140 8.26 26.80 3.65
N ARG A 141 8.28 27.73 4.62
CA ARG A 141 9.50 28.17 5.28
C ARG A 141 9.26 28.47 6.75
N ASP A 142 9.96 27.77 7.65
CA ASP A 142 9.88 27.94 9.11
C ASP A 142 8.45 27.87 9.68
N ALA A 143 7.54 27.17 8.99
CA ALA A 143 6.11 27.10 9.28
C ALA A 143 5.58 25.66 9.26
N HIS A 144 6.44 24.64 9.38
CA HIS A 144 6.11 23.23 9.21
C HIS A 144 4.87 22.75 9.99
N ALA A 145 4.75 23.13 11.26
CA ALA A 145 3.65 22.68 12.11
C ALA A 145 2.31 23.29 11.68
N GLU A 146 2.29 24.61 11.44
CA GLU A 146 1.12 25.36 11.00
C GLU A 146 0.73 24.99 9.57
N PHE A 147 1.70 24.80 8.68
CA PHE A 147 1.48 24.37 7.31
C PHE A 147 0.71 23.04 7.27
N LEU A 148 1.14 22.07 8.09
CA LEU A 148 0.41 20.82 8.26
C LEU A 148 -0.94 21.01 8.96
N ALA A 149 -1.04 21.86 9.98
CA ALA A 149 -2.30 22.13 10.65
C ALA A 149 -3.37 22.73 9.71
N VAL A 150 -2.96 23.44 8.65
CA VAL A 150 -3.86 23.96 7.63
C VAL A 150 -4.24 22.88 6.61
N LEU A 151 -3.28 22.06 6.14
CA LEU A 151 -3.53 21.05 5.11
C LEU A 151 -4.22 19.79 5.63
N VAL A 152 -3.84 19.31 6.81
CA VAL A 152 -4.31 18.03 7.38
C VAL A 152 -5.84 17.95 7.44
N PRO A 153 -6.60 18.98 7.86
CA PRO A 153 -8.06 18.94 7.79
C PRO A 153 -8.65 18.69 6.39
N PHE A 154 -8.00 19.17 5.32
CA PHE A 154 -8.44 18.91 3.94
C PHE A 154 -8.08 17.50 3.47
N LEU A 155 -6.94 16.98 3.95
CA LEU A 155 -6.54 15.59 3.72
C LEU A 155 -7.48 14.62 4.46
N GLU A 156 -7.81 14.93 5.72
CA GLU A 156 -8.70 14.14 6.59
C GLU A 156 -10.14 14.08 6.08
N THR A 157 -10.62 15.15 5.42
CA THR A 157 -11.94 15.19 4.80
C THR A 157 -11.98 14.52 3.42
N GLY A 158 -10.84 14.13 2.86
CA GLY A 158 -10.72 13.60 1.50
C GLY A 158 -10.93 14.63 0.38
N LEU A 159 -11.12 15.91 0.73
CA LEU A 159 -11.25 17.00 -0.24
C LEU A 159 -9.94 17.23 -1.01
N LEU A 160 -8.81 16.99 -0.36
CA LEU A 160 -7.47 17.05 -0.94
C LEU A 160 -6.79 15.68 -0.83
N HIS A 161 -6.26 15.17 -1.94
CA HIS A 161 -5.43 13.97 -1.90
C HIS A 161 -3.96 14.35 -1.68
N ALA A 162 -3.24 13.62 -0.83
CA ALA A 162 -1.85 13.97 -0.50
C ALA A 162 -0.90 13.92 -1.72
N SER A 163 -1.17 13.04 -2.70
CA SER A 163 -0.40 13.01 -3.95
C SER A 163 -0.61 14.22 -4.85
N HIS A 164 -1.59 15.09 -4.53
CA HIS A 164 -1.82 16.37 -5.20
C HIS A 164 -1.07 17.53 -4.52
N VAL A 165 -0.23 17.27 -3.53
CA VAL A 165 0.59 18.29 -2.88
C VAL A 165 2.05 18.11 -3.25
N VAL A 166 2.67 19.17 -3.78
CA VAL A 166 4.13 19.26 -3.88
C VAL A 166 4.61 20.36 -2.93
N VAL A 167 5.54 20.02 -2.05
CA VAL A 167 6.30 21.03 -1.30
C VAL A 167 7.50 21.39 -2.18
N HIS A 168 7.39 22.51 -2.87
CA HIS A 168 8.44 22.99 -3.77
C HIS A 168 9.52 23.74 -2.97
N CYS A 169 10.71 23.85 -3.54
CA CYS A 169 11.88 24.50 -2.96
C CYS A 169 12.16 24.04 -1.52
N PHE A 170 12.08 22.73 -1.29
CA PHE A 170 12.23 22.16 0.05
C PHE A 170 13.64 22.41 0.60
N THR A 171 13.72 23.04 1.76
CA THR A 171 14.99 23.29 2.49
C THR A 171 14.92 22.85 3.95
N GLY A 172 13.93 22.03 4.31
CA GLY A 172 13.74 21.54 5.67
C GLY A 172 14.76 20.47 6.07
N ASN A 173 14.67 20.01 7.32
CA ASN A 173 15.51 18.95 7.85
C ASN A 173 14.93 17.55 7.56
N ALA A 174 15.70 16.50 7.87
CA ALA A 174 15.32 15.11 7.61
C ALA A 174 14.02 14.68 8.32
N VAL A 175 13.71 15.23 9.50
CA VAL A 175 12.47 14.91 10.23
C VAL A 175 11.26 15.49 9.51
N GLN A 176 11.35 16.75 9.09
CA GLN A 176 10.31 17.42 8.30
C GLN A 176 10.09 16.71 6.97
N LEU A 177 11.20 16.35 6.29
CA LEU A 177 11.16 15.62 5.03
C LEU A 177 10.42 14.28 5.15
N GLN A 178 10.81 13.46 6.14
CA GLN A 178 10.16 12.17 6.37
C GLN A 178 8.67 12.32 6.67
N ARG A 179 8.27 13.38 7.36
CA ARG A 179 6.85 13.62 7.64
C ARG A 179 6.06 13.91 6.37
N TYR A 180 6.58 14.77 5.48
CA TYR A 180 5.93 15.04 4.19
C TYR A 180 5.89 13.81 3.28
N VAL A 181 6.99 13.08 3.19
CA VAL A 181 7.08 11.82 2.43
C VAL A 181 6.05 10.80 2.92
N ARG A 182 5.95 10.59 4.24
CA ARG A 182 4.98 9.65 4.85
C ARG A 182 3.53 10.05 4.61
N LEU A 183 3.25 11.35 4.55
CA LEU A 183 1.91 11.85 4.23
C LEU A 183 1.54 11.61 2.77
N GLY A 184 2.51 11.40 1.87
CA GLY A 184 2.27 11.16 0.46
C GLY A 184 2.67 12.33 -0.46
N PHE A 185 3.25 13.40 0.08
CA PHE A 185 3.57 14.60 -0.70
C PHE A 185 4.74 14.37 -1.65
N SER A 186 4.73 15.07 -2.78
CA SER A 186 5.90 15.21 -3.64
C SER A 186 6.85 16.28 -3.08
N ILE A 187 8.16 16.11 -3.29
CA ILE A 187 9.20 17.01 -2.79
C ILE A 187 9.97 17.59 -3.98
N GLY A 188 9.90 18.91 -4.14
CA GLY A 188 10.67 19.67 -5.13
C GLY A 188 12.02 20.10 -4.58
N LEU A 189 13.11 19.70 -5.24
CA LEU A 189 14.47 20.08 -4.86
C LEU A 189 15.05 21.09 -5.86
N THR A 190 15.67 22.15 -5.31
CA THR A 190 16.38 23.19 -6.08
C THR A 190 17.90 23.01 -6.02
N GLY A 191 18.64 23.93 -6.65
CA GLY A 191 20.08 24.09 -6.46
C GLY A 191 20.54 24.30 -5.02
N PHE A 192 19.63 24.46 -4.04
CA PHE A 192 19.96 24.36 -2.62
C PHE A 192 20.70 23.06 -2.29
N VAL A 193 20.28 21.93 -2.89
CA VAL A 193 20.90 20.62 -2.66
C VAL A 193 22.36 20.60 -3.14
N CYS A 194 22.73 21.43 -4.11
CA CYS A 194 24.09 21.53 -4.64
C CYS A 194 25.03 22.34 -3.73
N MET A 195 24.49 23.10 -2.76
CA MET A 195 25.29 24.01 -1.94
C MET A 195 26.12 23.26 -0.89
N SER A 196 27.45 23.35 -0.98
CA SER A 196 28.39 22.59 -0.14
C SER A 196 28.05 22.60 1.35
N ARG A 197 27.83 23.77 1.96
CA ARG A 197 27.49 23.90 3.39
C ARG A 197 25.99 23.84 3.68
N ARG A 198 25.19 24.70 3.05
CA ARG A 198 23.75 24.85 3.36
C ARG A 198 22.90 23.65 2.91
N GLY A 199 23.28 23.01 1.82
CA GLY A 199 22.60 21.84 1.28
C GLY A 199 23.11 20.51 1.82
N TYR A 200 24.10 20.50 2.74
CA TYR A 200 24.72 19.26 3.21
C TYR A 200 23.72 18.32 3.85
N ASP A 201 22.94 18.79 4.82
CA ASP A 201 21.97 17.96 5.53
C ASP A 201 20.87 17.45 4.59
N LEU A 202 20.43 18.31 3.65
CA LEU A 202 19.46 17.91 2.64
C LEU A 202 20.03 16.82 1.73
N ARG A 203 21.27 16.95 1.22
CA ARG A 203 21.94 15.92 0.42
C ARG A 203 21.96 14.57 1.12
N GLN A 204 22.28 14.54 2.42
CA GLN A 204 22.28 13.31 3.20
C GLN A 204 20.88 12.70 3.35
N ALA A 205 19.84 13.54 3.33
CA ALA A 205 18.45 13.15 3.47
C ALA A 205 17.75 12.80 2.15
N VAL A 206 18.31 13.12 0.97
CA VAL A 206 17.67 12.87 -0.34
C VAL A 206 17.26 11.40 -0.51
N LYS A 207 18.08 10.46 -0.03
CA LYS A 207 17.78 9.00 -0.08
C LYS A 207 16.54 8.58 0.71
N LEU A 208 15.99 9.45 1.55
CA LEU A 208 14.75 9.22 2.29
C LEU A 208 13.51 9.53 1.43
N ILE A 209 13.68 10.17 0.27
CA ILE A 209 12.60 10.49 -0.66
C ILE A 209 12.44 9.30 -1.61
N PRO A 210 11.28 8.62 -1.61
CA PRO A 210 10.96 7.63 -2.63
C PRO A 210 11.07 8.24 -4.02
N LEU A 211 11.66 7.50 -4.96
CA LEU A 211 11.91 8.01 -6.31
C LEU A 211 10.62 8.48 -7.01
N GLY A 212 9.46 7.90 -6.68
CA GLY A 212 8.13 8.29 -7.20
C GLY A 212 7.52 9.57 -6.60
N GLN A 213 8.15 10.17 -5.60
CA GLN A 213 7.75 11.43 -4.95
C GLN A 213 8.76 12.57 -5.17
N LEU A 214 9.85 12.30 -5.90
CA LEU A 214 10.90 13.27 -6.13
C LEU A 214 10.62 14.12 -7.38
N MET A 215 10.79 15.44 -7.26
CA MET A 215 10.75 16.38 -8.38
C MET A 215 11.94 17.35 -8.32
N VAL A 216 12.26 17.97 -9.44
CA VAL A 216 13.39 18.91 -9.57
C VAL A 216 12.92 20.24 -10.14
N GLU A 217 13.55 21.31 -9.68
CA GLU A 217 13.29 22.67 -10.13
C GLU A 217 14.54 23.53 -10.00
N THR A 218 14.55 24.68 -10.67
CA THR A 218 15.62 25.67 -10.48
C THR A 218 15.26 26.80 -9.54
N ASP A 219 13.96 27.08 -9.35
CA ASP A 219 13.49 28.33 -8.73
C ASP A 219 14.22 29.56 -9.33
N ALA A 220 14.50 29.49 -10.64
CA ALA A 220 15.29 30.50 -11.32
C ALA A 220 14.54 31.83 -11.34
N PRO A 221 15.22 32.98 -11.10
CA PRO A 221 16.66 33.19 -11.21
C PRO A 221 17.50 33.02 -9.93
N PHE A 222 16.96 32.45 -8.85
CA PHE A 222 17.57 32.55 -7.53
C PHE A 222 18.54 31.41 -7.17
N MET A 223 18.08 30.16 -7.20
CA MET A 223 18.77 29.03 -6.54
C MET A 223 19.88 28.42 -7.42
N HIS A 224 20.88 29.23 -7.80
CA HIS A 224 21.97 28.79 -8.66
C HIS A 224 22.78 27.62 -8.02
N PRO A 225 22.92 26.46 -8.68
CA PRO A 225 23.56 25.26 -8.11
C PRO A 225 24.99 25.49 -7.58
N SER A 226 25.81 26.26 -8.31
CA SER A 226 27.19 26.57 -7.91
C SER A 226 27.36 27.78 -6.99
N GLN A 227 26.28 28.42 -6.53
CA GLN A 227 26.34 29.68 -5.77
C GLN A 227 27.15 30.80 -6.48
N SER A 228 27.19 30.76 -7.82
CA SER A 228 27.80 31.79 -8.65
C SER A 228 27.08 33.13 -8.46
N LYS A 229 27.77 34.25 -8.74
CA LYS A 229 27.13 35.57 -8.88
C LYS A 229 26.24 35.66 -10.13
N GLN A 230 26.31 34.66 -11.02
CA GLN A 230 25.43 34.54 -12.18
C GLN A 230 24.01 34.18 -11.73
N ARG A 231 23.01 34.70 -12.46
CA ARG A 231 21.60 34.34 -12.22
C ARG A 231 21.38 32.87 -12.57
N CYS A 232 20.50 32.20 -11.84
CA CYS A 232 20.08 30.85 -12.21
C CYS A 232 19.23 30.89 -13.50
N GLU A 233 19.33 29.87 -14.34
CA GLU A 233 18.50 29.67 -15.54
C GLU A 233 17.96 28.23 -15.54
N PRO A 234 16.83 27.94 -16.22
CA PRO A 234 16.17 26.64 -16.10
C PRO A 234 17.04 25.44 -16.50
N HIS A 235 17.96 25.60 -17.46
CA HIS A 235 18.89 24.52 -17.85
C HIS A 235 19.82 24.07 -16.71
N HIS A 236 20.04 24.91 -15.68
CA HIS A 236 20.80 24.53 -14.50
C HIS A 236 20.14 23.42 -13.66
N VAL A 237 18.88 23.04 -13.93
CA VAL A 237 18.21 21.91 -13.27
C VAL A 237 19.00 20.61 -13.43
N HIS A 238 19.79 20.46 -14.51
CA HIS A 238 20.65 19.29 -14.70
C HIS A 238 21.72 19.13 -13.62
N ALA A 239 22.21 20.23 -13.04
CA ALA A 239 23.13 20.15 -11.92
C ALA A 239 22.43 19.67 -10.63
N VAL A 240 21.14 20.00 -10.47
CA VAL A 240 20.31 19.47 -9.38
C VAL A 240 20.11 17.96 -9.55
N VAL A 241 19.72 17.53 -10.76
CA VAL A 241 19.59 16.11 -11.13
C VAL A 241 20.88 15.34 -10.85
N GLN A 242 22.03 15.87 -11.29
CA GLN A 242 23.32 15.21 -11.08
C GLN A 242 23.65 15.10 -9.57
N THR A 243 23.42 16.16 -8.80
CA THR A 243 23.70 16.15 -7.36
C THR A 243 22.83 15.12 -6.62
N ILE A 244 21.55 15.01 -7.01
CA ILE A 244 20.64 13.99 -6.47
C ILE A 244 21.13 12.59 -6.84
N ALA A 245 21.48 12.38 -8.12
CA ALA A 245 21.99 11.10 -8.62
C ALA A 245 23.21 10.63 -7.82
N ASP A 246 24.18 11.52 -7.62
CA ASP A 246 25.36 11.26 -6.80
C ASP A 246 24.99 10.94 -5.34
N SER A 247 24.00 11.64 -4.78
CA SER A 247 23.54 11.44 -3.39
C SER A 247 22.77 10.13 -3.18
N MET A 248 22.06 9.64 -4.22
CA MET A 248 21.28 8.40 -4.17
C MET A 248 22.07 7.17 -4.66
N GLY A 249 23.22 7.37 -5.31
CA GLY A 249 23.97 6.28 -5.96
C GLY A 249 23.26 5.71 -7.18
N LEU A 250 22.50 6.54 -7.89
CA LEU A 250 21.73 6.17 -9.09
C LEU A 250 22.26 6.92 -10.33
N PRO A 251 22.07 6.38 -11.54
CA PRO A 251 22.37 7.11 -12.77
C PRO A 251 21.55 8.40 -12.90
N ALA A 252 22.18 9.50 -13.33
CA ALA A 252 21.50 10.78 -13.53
C ALA A 252 20.37 10.72 -14.56
N ALA A 253 20.47 9.82 -15.56
CA ALA A 253 19.41 9.57 -16.53
C ALA A 253 18.15 8.99 -15.87
N ASP A 254 18.30 8.12 -14.86
CA ASP A 254 17.18 7.50 -14.14
C ASP A 254 16.48 8.53 -13.24
N ILE A 255 17.26 9.43 -12.60
CA ILE A 255 16.71 10.56 -11.84
C ILE A 255 15.94 11.50 -12.78
N ALA A 256 16.51 11.86 -13.94
CA ALA A 256 15.85 12.70 -14.93
C ALA A 256 14.54 12.07 -15.44
N ALA A 257 14.55 10.77 -15.75
CA ALA A 257 13.37 10.04 -16.21
C ALA A 257 12.29 9.97 -15.13
N ALA A 258 12.66 9.63 -13.90
CA ALA A 258 11.71 9.51 -12.79
C ALA A 258 11.08 10.85 -12.41
N THR A 259 11.89 11.91 -12.27
CA THR A 259 11.40 13.24 -11.90
C THR A 259 10.52 13.84 -13.00
N THR A 260 10.85 13.60 -14.27
CA THR A 260 10.01 13.95 -15.42
C THR A 260 8.69 13.20 -15.43
N ALA A 261 8.70 11.88 -15.18
CA ALA A 261 7.48 11.09 -15.09
C ALA A 261 6.58 11.53 -13.92
N ASN A 262 7.19 11.85 -12.77
CA ASN A 262 6.47 12.36 -11.60
C ASN A 262 5.82 13.71 -11.90
N ALA A 263 6.56 14.67 -12.46
CA ALA A 263 6.03 15.98 -12.82
C ALA A 263 4.92 15.87 -13.89
N THR A 264 5.09 15.01 -14.90
CA THR A 264 4.07 14.75 -15.93
C THR A 264 2.77 14.24 -15.32
N ARG A 265 2.86 13.26 -14.41
CA ARG A 265 1.71 12.71 -13.68
C ARG A 265 1.08 13.73 -12.74
N PHE A 266 1.89 14.48 -12.00
CA PHE A 266 1.40 15.44 -11.00
C PHE A 266 0.66 16.62 -11.66
N PHE A 267 1.20 17.18 -12.74
CA PHE A 267 0.64 18.35 -13.42
C PHE A 267 -0.28 18.01 -14.61
N HIS A 268 -0.58 16.73 -14.84
CA HIS A 268 -1.42 16.24 -15.95
C HIS A 268 -0.97 16.76 -17.33
N LEU A 269 0.33 16.64 -17.66
CA LEU A 269 0.94 17.30 -18.83
C LEU A 269 0.79 16.54 -20.17
N ASP A 270 0.20 15.34 -20.15
CA ASP A 270 -0.02 14.52 -21.34
C ASP A 270 -1.11 15.12 -22.23
N SER A 271 -0.75 15.39 -23.49
CA SER A 271 -1.54 16.14 -24.47
C SER A 271 -2.78 15.42 -25.02
N THR A 272 -3.28 14.38 -24.35
CA THR A 272 -4.44 13.56 -24.79
C THR A 272 -5.59 13.51 -23.80
N ILE A 273 -5.52 14.14 -22.62
CA ILE A 273 -6.53 13.97 -21.54
C ILE A 273 -7.29 15.26 -21.21
N LEU A 274 -7.72 16.02 -22.23
CA LEU A 274 -8.70 17.13 -22.04
C LEU A 274 -10.00 16.99 -22.85
N HIS A 275 -10.28 15.83 -23.44
CA HIS A 275 -11.62 15.48 -23.92
C HIS A 275 -11.91 14.00 -23.64
N HIS A 276 -12.94 13.69 -22.84
CA HIS A 276 -13.56 12.36 -22.87
C HIS A 276 -14.24 12.18 -24.25
N PRO A 277 -14.03 11.04 -24.93
CA PRO A 277 -14.75 9.81 -24.61
C PRO A 277 -13.86 8.54 -24.62
N THR A 278 -14.46 7.45 -24.16
CA THR A 278 -13.99 6.05 -24.04
C THR A 278 -12.86 5.64 -25.00
N PRO A 279 -11.76 5.01 -24.56
CA PRO A 279 -10.74 4.51 -25.47
C PRO A 279 -11.05 3.09 -25.97
N PRO A 280 -10.77 2.79 -27.25
CA PRO A 280 -10.81 1.45 -27.80
C PRO A 280 -9.53 0.67 -27.44
N TYR A 281 -9.71 -0.65 -27.34
CA TYR A 281 -8.69 -1.67 -27.21
C TYR A 281 -7.54 -1.48 -28.23
N LEU A 282 -6.30 -1.39 -27.75
CA LEU A 282 -5.07 -1.45 -28.56
C LEU A 282 -4.22 -2.63 -28.09
N ALA A 283 -3.94 -3.52 -29.04
CA ALA A 283 -3.15 -4.73 -28.86
C ALA A 283 -1.69 -4.43 -28.42
N PRO A 284 -1.06 -5.33 -27.63
CA PRO A 284 0.30 -5.13 -27.15
C PRO A 284 1.36 -5.33 -28.25
N PRO A 285 2.53 -4.66 -28.13
CA PRO A 285 3.61 -4.76 -29.10
C PRO A 285 4.36 -6.10 -28.99
N GLN A 286 4.81 -6.59 -30.14
CA GLN A 286 5.60 -7.81 -30.25
C GLN A 286 7.10 -7.60 -29.94
N SER A 287 7.59 -8.54 -29.13
CA SER A 287 8.93 -9.13 -29.09
C SER A 287 10.04 -8.45 -28.28
N SER A 288 10.48 -9.16 -27.25
CA SER A 288 11.85 -9.65 -27.14
C SER A 288 11.82 -11.00 -26.40
N GLN A 289 12.61 -11.96 -26.88
CA GLN A 289 12.54 -13.40 -26.57
C GLN A 289 12.31 -13.77 -25.09
N PRO A 290 11.51 -14.82 -24.80
CA PRO A 290 11.34 -15.32 -23.46
C PRO A 290 12.63 -15.99 -22.95
N PRO A 291 12.96 -15.87 -21.65
CA PRO A 291 13.90 -16.80 -21.03
C PRO A 291 13.39 -18.24 -21.20
N PRO A 292 14.27 -19.26 -21.26
CA PRO A 292 13.86 -20.62 -21.56
C PRO A 292 12.77 -21.07 -20.59
N ALA A 293 11.71 -21.66 -21.14
CA ALA A 293 10.60 -22.18 -20.36
C ALA A 293 11.13 -23.06 -19.22
N PRO A 294 10.63 -22.91 -17.98
CA PRO A 294 10.90 -23.92 -16.97
C PRO A 294 10.43 -25.27 -17.52
N LEU A 295 11.34 -26.23 -17.52
CA LEU A 295 11.12 -27.60 -17.95
C LEU A 295 9.80 -28.09 -17.36
N VAL A 296 8.82 -28.35 -18.22
CA VAL A 296 7.62 -29.10 -17.86
C VAL A 296 8.11 -30.46 -17.34
N PRO A 297 7.83 -30.84 -16.07
CA PRO A 297 8.21 -32.15 -15.59
C PRO A 297 7.45 -33.19 -16.42
N SER A 298 8.22 -34.00 -17.14
CA SER A 298 7.73 -35.19 -17.82
C SER A 298 7.10 -36.14 -16.78
N LEU A 299 5.81 -36.45 -16.97
CA LEU A 299 5.05 -37.45 -16.23
C LEU A 299 5.77 -38.81 -16.27
N LYS A 300 6.45 -39.15 -15.18
CA LYS A 300 6.85 -40.53 -14.84
C LYS A 300 6.79 -40.68 -13.32
N GLY A 301 5.59 -41.00 -12.83
CA GLY A 301 5.20 -41.05 -11.42
C GLY A 301 4.97 -39.64 -10.90
N ASP A 302 3.72 -39.18 -10.85
CA ASP A 302 3.38 -37.74 -10.83
C ASP A 302 3.69 -37.05 -9.49
N VAL A 303 4.97 -36.80 -9.25
CA VAL A 303 5.46 -35.92 -8.19
C VAL A 303 5.44 -34.49 -8.72
N ILE A 304 4.59 -33.64 -8.12
CA ILE A 304 4.57 -32.21 -8.39
C ILE A 304 5.84 -31.60 -7.80
N SER A 305 6.71 -31.04 -8.64
CA SER A 305 7.89 -30.31 -8.17
C SER A 305 7.59 -28.83 -8.06
N VAL A 306 7.88 -28.23 -6.90
CA VAL A 306 7.67 -26.79 -6.64
C VAL A 306 8.96 -26.15 -6.15
N ASP A 307 9.32 -25.02 -6.76
CA ASP A 307 10.40 -24.19 -6.26
C ASP A 307 9.90 -23.29 -5.12
N GLY A 308 10.39 -23.55 -3.90
CA GLY A 308 10.06 -22.80 -2.68
C GLY A 308 10.71 -21.41 -2.59
N SER A 309 11.45 -20.97 -3.62
CA SER A 309 12.00 -19.62 -3.77
C SER A 309 11.18 -18.73 -4.69
N THR A 310 10.22 -19.28 -5.44
CA THR A 310 9.35 -18.53 -6.37
C THR A 310 8.58 -17.40 -5.66
N LEU A 311 8.37 -16.29 -6.37
CA LEU A 311 7.75 -15.05 -5.87
C LEU A 311 8.49 -14.53 -4.62
N GLU A 312 7.82 -14.46 -3.47
CA GLU A 312 8.46 -13.94 -2.25
C GLU A 312 9.47 -14.90 -1.59
N GLY A 313 9.57 -16.14 -2.08
CA GLY A 313 10.36 -17.20 -1.44
C GLY A 313 10.03 -17.35 0.05
N GLY A 314 8.76 -17.14 0.39
CA GLY A 314 8.22 -17.14 1.75
C GLY A 314 7.77 -18.52 2.23
N GLY A 315 7.10 -18.55 3.38
CA GLY A 315 6.52 -19.79 3.92
C GLY A 315 5.16 -20.17 3.34
N GLN A 316 4.53 -19.29 2.55
CA GLN A 316 3.14 -19.45 2.11
C GLN A 316 2.96 -20.61 1.14
N ILE A 317 3.90 -20.80 0.20
CA ILE A 317 3.88 -21.94 -0.74
C ILE A 317 3.80 -23.25 0.05
N LEU A 318 4.63 -23.41 1.08
CA LEU A 318 4.65 -24.63 1.90
C LEU A 318 3.32 -24.85 2.63
N ARG A 319 2.73 -23.78 3.17
CA ARG A 319 1.47 -23.84 3.94
C ARG A 319 0.30 -24.28 3.09
N LEU A 320 0.23 -23.86 1.83
CA LEU A 320 -0.83 -24.28 0.92
C LEU A 320 -0.53 -25.65 0.30
N ALA A 321 0.71 -25.86 -0.12
CA ALA A 321 1.04 -26.97 -1.01
C ALA A 321 0.96 -28.35 -0.35
N PHE A 322 1.58 -28.51 0.83
CA PHE A 322 1.60 -29.82 1.49
C PHE A 322 0.22 -30.28 1.98
N PRO A 323 -0.60 -29.45 2.65
CA PRO A 323 -1.93 -29.86 3.10
C PRO A 323 -2.88 -30.16 1.94
N LEU A 324 -2.81 -29.40 0.84
CA LEU A 324 -3.60 -29.70 -0.36
C LEU A 324 -3.12 -30.96 -1.08
N ALA A 325 -1.81 -31.19 -1.16
CA ALA A 325 -1.25 -32.42 -1.70
C ALA A 325 -1.65 -33.65 -0.87
N ALA A 326 -1.73 -33.51 0.46
CA ALA A 326 -2.27 -34.54 1.34
C ALA A 326 -3.76 -34.81 1.05
N LEU A 327 -4.58 -33.76 1.03
CA LEU A 327 -6.03 -33.85 0.77
C LEU A 327 -6.35 -34.47 -0.61
N LEU A 328 -5.65 -34.01 -1.66
CA LEU A 328 -5.88 -34.41 -3.05
C LEU A 328 -5.08 -35.64 -3.48
N ARG A 329 -4.40 -36.31 -2.55
CA ARG A 329 -3.58 -37.51 -2.80
C ARG A 329 -2.53 -37.34 -3.90
N LYS A 330 -1.86 -36.18 -3.92
CA LYS A 330 -0.79 -35.88 -4.87
C LYS A 330 0.56 -35.97 -4.20
N ASN A 331 1.52 -36.59 -4.86
CA ASN A 331 2.92 -36.56 -4.42
C ASN A 331 3.49 -35.17 -4.74
N ILE A 332 4.26 -34.60 -3.80
CA ILE A 332 4.84 -33.27 -3.97
C ILE A 332 6.26 -33.20 -3.41
N ASP A 333 7.12 -32.49 -4.13
CA ASP A 333 8.50 -32.19 -3.76
C ASP A 333 8.72 -30.68 -3.83
N ILE A 334 9.05 -30.07 -2.70
CA ILE A 334 9.37 -28.65 -2.63
C ILE A 334 10.85 -28.49 -2.34
N HIS A 335 11.59 -27.88 -3.25
CA HIS A 335 13.02 -27.58 -3.10
C HIS A 335 13.27 -26.08 -2.95
N SER A 336 14.53 -25.67 -2.71
CA SER A 336 14.91 -24.26 -2.57
C SER A 336 14.11 -23.48 -1.50
N ILE A 337 13.64 -24.17 -0.45
CA ILE A 337 12.76 -23.60 0.57
C ILE A 337 13.40 -22.36 1.17
N ARG A 338 12.77 -21.19 0.96
CA ARG A 338 13.19 -19.91 1.52
C ARG A 338 14.64 -19.53 1.17
N ALA A 339 15.12 -19.92 -0.01
CA ALA A 339 16.51 -19.69 -0.43
C ALA A 339 16.94 -18.21 -0.36
N GLY A 340 16.03 -17.26 -0.67
CA GLY A 340 16.29 -15.82 -0.61
C GLY A 340 16.17 -15.19 0.80
N ARG A 341 15.87 -15.95 1.85
CA ARG A 341 15.70 -15.41 3.20
C ARG A 341 17.01 -15.46 4.01
N PRO A 342 17.22 -14.56 4.99
CA PRO A 342 18.44 -14.57 5.82
C PRO A 342 18.71 -15.88 6.56
N LYS A 343 17.64 -16.65 6.85
CA LYS A 343 17.71 -18.00 7.42
C LYS A 343 16.96 -18.96 6.48
N PRO A 344 17.62 -19.52 5.46
CA PRO A 344 17.01 -20.43 4.50
C PRO A 344 16.46 -21.72 5.14
N GLY A 345 15.62 -22.40 4.39
CA GLY A 345 14.99 -23.66 4.77
C GLY A 345 13.82 -23.52 5.75
N LEU A 346 13.35 -24.68 6.24
CA LEU A 346 12.27 -24.77 7.21
C LEU A 346 12.58 -23.98 8.49
N ALA A 347 11.62 -23.15 8.91
CA ALA A 347 11.66 -22.45 10.19
C ALA A 347 10.78 -23.20 11.20
N ASN A 348 10.84 -22.82 12.48
CA ASN A 348 10.10 -23.50 13.55
C ASN A 348 8.61 -23.69 13.24
N GLN A 349 7.94 -22.65 12.71
CA GLN A 349 6.53 -22.73 12.34
C GLN A 349 6.27 -23.67 11.15
N HIS A 350 7.18 -23.76 10.19
CA HIS A 350 7.05 -24.68 9.06
C HIS A 350 7.23 -26.12 9.52
N LEU A 351 8.26 -26.36 10.34
CA LEU A 351 8.54 -27.68 10.91
C LEU A 351 7.37 -28.15 11.79
N CYS A 352 6.85 -27.28 12.64
CA CYS A 352 5.67 -27.57 13.47
C CYS A 352 4.46 -27.94 12.60
N GLY A 353 4.11 -27.12 11.61
CA GLY A 353 2.97 -27.39 10.73
C GLY A 353 3.10 -28.66 9.91
N LEU A 354 4.28 -28.95 9.37
CA LEU A 354 4.51 -30.19 8.61
C LEU A 354 4.58 -31.44 9.51
N THR A 355 5.07 -31.29 10.74
CA THR A 355 5.06 -32.39 11.72
C THR A 355 3.62 -32.69 12.17
N LEU A 356 2.82 -31.65 12.37
CA LEU A 356 1.38 -31.78 12.62
C LEU A 356 0.69 -32.47 11.44
N LEU A 357 0.91 -32.01 10.21
CA LEU A 357 0.38 -32.64 9.00
C LEU A 357 0.79 -34.12 8.89
N LYS A 358 2.03 -34.47 9.25
CA LYS A 358 2.49 -35.87 9.31
C LYS A 358 1.67 -36.70 10.29
N SER A 359 1.37 -36.15 11.48
CA SER A 359 0.57 -36.87 12.49
C SER A 359 -0.88 -37.09 12.09
N MET A 360 -1.41 -36.22 11.21
CA MET A 360 -2.80 -36.25 10.73
C MET A 360 -3.06 -37.33 9.67
N GLY A 361 -2.03 -37.90 9.03
CA GLY A 361 -2.18 -38.86 7.94
C GLY A 361 -1.75 -40.27 8.30
N GLN A 362 -2.43 -41.25 7.68
CA GLN A 362 -1.96 -42.64 7.62
C GLN A 362 -1.48 -43.03 6.21
N THR A 363 -1.81 -42.23 5.20
CA THR A 363 -1.64 -42.59 3.78
C THR A 363 -0.49 -41.85 3.10
N TRP A 364 0.21 -40.97 3.82
CA TRP A 364 1.36 -40.25 3.30
C TRP A 364 2.52 -40.23 4.28
N THR A 365 3.73 -40.21 3.70
CA THR A 365 4.98 -40.01 4.41
C THR A 365 5.57 -38.64 4.03
N LEU A 366 6.03 -37.91 5.04
CA LEU A 366 6.75 -36.64 4.87
C LEU A 366 8.25 -36.83 5.13
N HIS A 367 9.07 -36.38 4.18
CA HIS A 367 10.53 -36.37 4.23
C HIS A 367 11.08 -34.94 4.32
N GLY A 368 12.30 -34.80 4.83
CA GLY A 368 12.96 -33.48 4.94
C GLY A 368 12.47 -32.63 6.12
N LEU A 369 11.81 -33.22 7.11
CA LEU A 369 11.27 -32.50 8.28
C LEU A 369 12.33 -32.25 9.36
N HIS A 370 13.28 -31.37 9.08
CA HIS A 370 14.22 -30.86 10.08
C HIS A 370 14.45 -29.36 9.89
N LEU A 371 14.85 -28.68 10.97
CA LEU A 371 15.09 -27.24 10.94
C LEU A 371 16.12 -26.89 9.86
N ARG A 372 15.84 -25.84 9.08
CA ARG A 372 16.64 -25.38 7.94
C ARG A 372 16.73 -26.34 6.75
N SER A 373 15.93 -27.41 6.71
CA SER A 373 15.84 -28.22 5.49
C SER A 373 15.42 -27.35 4.31
N THR A 374 16.17 -27.40 3.23
CA THR A 374 15.90 -26.66 1.99
C THR A 374 15.04 -27.46 1.01
N ARG A 375 14.71 -28.72 1.35
CA ARG A 375 13.84 -29.59 0.56
C ARG A 375 12.93 -30.41 1.47
N ALA A 376 11.67 -30.58 1.09
CA ALA A 376 10.72 -31.43 1.79
C ALA A 376 9.80 -32.10 0.78
N GLN A 377 9.37 -33.33 1.08
CA GLN A 377 8.58 -34.17 0.18
C GLN A 377 7.43 -34.80 0.91
N LEU A 378 6.29 -34.91 0.26
CA LEU A 378 5.16 -35.72 0.68
C LEU A 378 4.89 -36.77 -0.39
N VAL A 379 4.91 -38.03 0.02
CA VAL A 379 4.71 -39.20 -0.84
C VAL A 379 3.57 -40.02 -0.26
N HIS A 380 2.58 -40.36 -1.07
CA HIS A 380 1.47 -41.25 -0.72
C HIS A 380 1.85 -42.70 -0.94
N ASP A 381 1.36 -43.58 -0.08
CA ASP A 381 1.54 -45.03 -0.23
C ASP A 381 0.70 -45.55 -1.40
N GLU A 382 1.26 -46.44 -2.24
CA GLU A 382 0.61 -46.93 -3.47
C GLU A 382 -0.77 -47.57 -3.23
N SER A 383 -1.01 -48.13 -2.04
CA SER A 383 -2.28 -48.74 -1.64
C SER A 383 -3.36 -47.77 -1.14
N SER A 384 -3.05 -46.47 -1.06
CA SER A 384 -3.90 -45.47 -0.38
C SER A 384 -4.82 -44.64 -1.28
N THR A 385 -4.83 -44.94 -2.58
CA THR A 385 -5.53 -44.14 -3.60
C THR A 385 -7.02 -44.46 -3.70
N SER A 386 -7.47 -45.62 -3.21
CA SER A 386 -8.87 -46.06 -3.24
C SER A 386 -9.55 -45.94 -1.86
N GLY A 387 -10.58 -45.10 -1.75
CA GLY A 387 -11.39 -44.93 -0.53
C GLY A 387 -11.59 -43.48 -0.12
N PRO A 388 -12.48 -43.17 0.84
CA PRO A 388 -12.71 -41.81 1.32
C PRO A 388 -11.45 -41.24 2.00
N PHE A 389 -11.25 -39.93 1.91
CA PHE A 389 -10.19 -39.25 2.66
C PHE A 389 -10.55 -39.24 4.16
N VAL A 390 -9.65 -39.71 5.02
CA VAL A 390 -9.86 -39.78 6.47
C VAL A 390 -8.59 -39.36 7.19
N LEU A 391 -8.73 -38.49 8.19
CA LEU A 391 -7.65 -38.12 9.09
C LEU A 391 -7.39 -39.20 10.14
N ASN A 392 -6.16 -39.28 10.63
CA ASN A 392 -5.75 -40.16 11.72
C ASN A 392 -6.26 -39.65 13.09
N GLY A 393 -7.57 -39.69 13.29
CA GLY A 393 -8.24 -39.19 14.50
C GLY A 393 -8.98 -37.87 14.29
N SER A 394 -9.57 -37.37 15.37
CA SER A 394 -10.40 -36.16 15.39
C SER A 394 -9.90 -35.10 16.37
N ALA A 395 -8.79 -35.35 17.06
CA ALA A 395 -8.19 -34.42 18.02
C ALA A 395 -6.68 -34.37 17.79
N PHE A 396 -6.17 -33.17 17.52
CA PHE A 396 -4.77 -32.95 17.20
C PHE A 396 -4.16 -31.90 18.12
N HIS A 397 -2.86 -32.01 18.35
CA HIS A 397 -2.12 -31.07 19.19
C HIS A 397 -0.76 -30.76 18.58
N ALA A 398 -0.40 -29.47 18.54
CA ALA A 398 0.94 -29.05 18.23
C ALA A 398 1.39 -27.89 19.11
N ALA A 399 2.63 -27.95 19.58
CA ALA A 399 3.25 -26.92 20.39
C ALA A 399 4.55 -26.45 19.74
N MET A 400 4.80 -25.15 19.81
CA MET A 400 6.08 -24.54 19.46
C MET A 400 6.79 -24.07 20.72
N ASP A 401 8.07 -24.41 20.86
CA ASP A 401 8.92 -23.98 21.98
C ASP A 401 9.25 -22.48 21.97
N THR A 402 8.85 -21.76 20.92
CA THR A 402 9.16 -20.36 20.69
C THR A 402 7.88 -19.57 20.43
N ALA A 403 7.97 -18.24 20.41
CA ALA A 403 6.86 -17.36 20.01
C ALA A 403 6.50 -17.41 18.50
N GLY A 404 6.69 -18.56 17.85
CA GLY A 404 6.20 -18.80 16.49
C GLY A 404 4.68 -18.64 16.44
N ALA A 405 4.18 -17.98 15.39
CA ALA A 405 2.76 -17.66 15.29
C ALA A 405 1.93 -18.92 15.02
N VAL A 406 1.02 -19.27 15.94
CA VAL A 406 0.12 -20.42 15.80
C VAL A 406 -0.80 -20.28 14.60
N THR A 407 -1.15 -19.04 14.25
CA THR A 407 -1.97 -18.71 13.09
C THR A 407 -1.31 -19.11 11.77
N LEU A 408 0.02 -19.06 11.64
CA LEU A 408 0.71 -19.56 10.44
C LEU A 408 0.65 -21.09 10.34
N VAL A 409 0.68 -21.80 11.47
CA VAL A 409 0.47 -23.26 11.47
C VAL A 409 -0.98 -23.55 11.06
N LEU A 410 -1.92 -22.83 11.66
CA LEU A 410 -3.35 -22.96 11.38
C LEU A 410 -3.68 -22.67 9.92
N GLN A 411 -3.14 -21.61 9.31
CA GLN A 411 -3.35 -21.29 7.89
C GLN A 411 -3.05 -22.48 6.96
N GLY A 412 -2.04 -23.29 7.30
CA GLY A 412 -1.70 -24.46 6.49
C GLY A 412 -2.70 -25.59 6.68
N VAL A 413 -2.99 -25.96 7.93
CA VAL A 413 -3.78 -27.16 8.20
C VAL A 413 -5.30 -26.91 8.19
N LEU A 414 -5.77 -25.68 8.34
CA LEU A 414 -7.21 -25.38 8.43
C LEU A 414 -8.00 -25.82 7.18
N PRO A 415 -7.55 -25.58 5.93
CA PRO A 415 -8.26 -26.08 4.76
C PRO A 415 -8.40 -27.61 4.77
N LEU A 416 -7.35 -28.32 5.21
CA LEU A 416 -7.38 -29.77 5.36
C LEU A 416 -8.42 -30.20 6.41
N LEU A 417 -8.46 -29.54 7.57
CA LEU A 417 -9.42 -29.85 8.63
C LEU A 417 -10.87 -29.64 8.17
N VAL A 418 -11.14 -28.49 7.55
CA VAL A 418 -12.48 -28.12 7.05
C VAL A 418 -12.96 -29.06 5.95
N LEU A 419 -12.10 -29.40 5.00
CA LEU A 419 -12.48 -30.20 3.83
C LEU A 419 -12.49 -31.71 4.12
N SER A 420 -12.05 -32.13 5.31
CA SER A 420 -12.10 -33.51 5.78
C SER A 420 -13.16 -33.75 6.86
N SER A 421 -13.70 -32.71 7.48
CA SER A 421 -14.72 -32.79 8.54
C SER A 421 -16.13 -33.04 7.98
N GLN A 422 -16.40 -34.16 7.31
CA GLN A 422 -17.77 -34.47 6.87
C GLN A 422 -18.60 -35.20 7.92
N CYS A 423 -17.99 -36.16 8.62
CA CYS A 423 -18.74 -37.07 9.49
C CYS A 423 -18.62 -36.70 10.99
N ASN A 424 -17.50 -36.11 11.39
CA ASN A 424 -17.22 -35.77 12.78
C ASN A 424 -16.54 -34.39 12.87
N ALA A 425 -16.83 -33.67 13.95
CA ALA A 425 -16.09 -32.47 14.28
C ALA A 425 -14.62 -32.81 14.57
N VAL A 426 -13.71 -31.96 14.10
CA VAL A 426 -12.27 -32.06 14.36
C VAL A 426 -11.84 -30.95 15.29
N GLU A 427 -11.02 -31.29 16.27
CA GLU A 427 -10.41 -30.36 17.21
C GLU A 427 -8.89 -30.28 17.02
N LEU A 428 -8.35 -29.07 17.03
CA LEU A 428 -6.92 -28.81 16.98
C LEU A 428 -6.53 -27.85 18.10
N THR A 429 -5.62 -28.27 18.98
CA THR A 429 -5.01 -27.40 19.98
C THR A 429 -3.60 -26.98 19.55
N LEU A 430 -3.36 -25.67 19.51
CA LEU A 430 -2.07 -25.06 19.16
C LEU A 430 -1.51 -24.26 20.33
N VAL A 431 -0.25 -24.51 20.66
CA VAL A 431 0.49 -23.75 21.69
C VAL A 431 1.63 -22.96 21.06
N GLY A 432 1.66 -21.64 21.27
CA GLY A 432 2.68 -20.77 20.67
C GLY A 432 2.38 -19.26 20.78
N GLY A 433 2.88 -18.46 19.85
CA GLY A 433 2.58 -17.04 19.76
C GLY A 433 1.20 -16.79 19.14
N THR A 434 0.37 -15.97 19.76
CA THR A 434 -0.97 -15.62 19.26
C THR A 434 -1.06 -14.19 18.70
N HIS A 435 -0.06 -13.36 19.04
CA HIS A 435 0.05 -11.96 18.62
C HIS A 435 1.47 -11.65 18.17
N GLY A 436 1.63 -11.18 16.94
CA GLY A 436 2.93 -10.79 16.40
C GLY A 436 2.78 -9.92 15.14
N SER A 437 3.83 -9.18 14.80
CA SER A 437 3.80 -8.17 13.73
C SER A 437 3.93 -8.71 12.30
N PHE A 438 4.21 -10.01 12.14
CA PHE A 438 4.50 -10.62 10.83
C PHE A 438 3.62 -11.84 10.53
N ALA A 439 2.50 -11.96 11.25
CA ALA A 439 1.51 -13.01 11.08
C ALA A 439 0.16 -12.46 11.54
N PRO A 440 -0.97 -12.93 10.97
CA PRO A 440 -2.27 -12.55 11.48
C PRO A 440 -2.40 -12.96 12.95
N THR A 441 -3.10 -12.16 13.76
CA THR A 441 -3.40 -12.51 15.14
C THR A 441 -4.52 -13.55 15.20
N VAL A 442 -4.68 -14.19 16.36
CA VAL A 442 -5.83 -15.08 16.57
C VAL A 442 -7.14 -14.29 16.55
N ASP A 443 -7.13 -13.04 17.02
CA ASP A 443 -8.29 -12.14 16.93
C ASP A 443 -8.69 -11.88 15.47
N TRP A 444 -7.71 -11.70 14.57
CA TRP A 444 -7.95 -11.56 13.13
C TRP A 444 -8.57 -12.82 12.52
N MET A 445 -8.15 -14.01 12.96
CA MET A 445 -8.75 -15.27 12.51
C MET A 445 -10.22 -15.38 12.94
N GLN A 446 -10.52 -14.98 14.17
CA GLN A 446 -11.87 -15.02 14.76
C GLN A 446 -12.82 -14.00 14.14
N LEU A 447 -12.37 -12.75 13.98
CA LEU A 447 -13.22 -11.61 13.64
C LEU A 447 -13.18 -11.25 12.16
N GLY A 448 -12.12 -11.64 11.44
CA GLY A 448 -11.95 -11.40 10.00
C GLY A 448 -12.19 -12.64 9.15
N LEU A 449 -11.33 -13.65 9.27
CA LEU A 449 -11.37 -14.81 8.36
C LEU A 449 -12.60 -15.70 8.59
N ALA A 450 -12.92 -16.06 9.84
CA ALA A 450 -14.02 -16.98 10.13
C ALA A 450 -15.39 -16.48 9.61
N PRO A 451 -15.78 -15.20 9.76
CA PRO A 451 -17.02 -14.69 9.17
C PRO A 451 -17.07 -14.77 7.64
N LEU A 452 -15.92 -14.65 6.96
CA LEU A 452 -15.86 -14.79 5.50
C LEU A 452 -16.04 -16.26 5.07
N LEU A 453 -15.47 -17.20 5.84
CA LEU A 453 -15.63 -18.64 5.64
C LEU A 453 -17.07 -19.11 5.90
N ASP A 454 -17.75 -18.55 6.89
CA ASP A 454 -19.15 -18.89 7.21
C ASP A 454 -20.08 -18.66 6.00
N ARG A 455 -19.82 -17.62 5.20
CA ARG A 455 -20.57 -17.33 3.96
C ARG A 455 -20.41 -18.41 2.88
N MET A 456 -19.32 -19.18 2.95
CA MET A 456 -19.08 -20.34 2.09
C MET A 456 -19.67 -21.64 2.66
N GLY A 457 -20.32 -21.58 3.84
CA GLY A 457 -20.84 -22.71 4.57
C GLY A 457 -19.82 -23.37 5.52
N VAL A 458 -18.73 -22.69 5.84
CA VAL A 458 -17.66 -23.22 6.70
C VAL A 458 -17.71 -22.57 8.07
N GLN A 459 -18.10 -23.34 9.07
CA GLN A 459 -18.04 -22.89 10.47
C GLN A 459 -16.71 -23.30 11.09
N VAL A 460 -16.05 -22.35 11.75
CA VAL A 460 -14.81 -22.60 12.50
C VAL A 460 -14.93 -21.95 13.88
N GLY A 461 -14.95 -22.77 14.92
CA GLY A 461 -14.83 -22.29 16.29
C GLY A 461 -13.36 -22.07 16.62
N ILE A 462 -12.99 -20.88 17.10
CA ILE A 462 -11.64 -20.59 17.55
C ILE A 462 -11.74 -20.02 18.95
N THR A 463 -11.16 -20.71 19.92
CA THR A 463 -11.16 -20.34 21.34
C THR A 463 -9.72 -20.13 21.80
N MET A 464 -9.42 -18.98 22.38
CA MET A 464 -8.11 -18.67 22.91
C MET A 464 -8.17 -18.61 24.44
N THR A 465 -7.73 -19.68 25.09
CA THR A 465 -7.74 -19.79 26.56
C THR A 465 -6.57 -19.04 27.20
N ARG A 466 -5.48 -18.84 26.46
CA ARG A 466 -4.32 -18.07 26.90
C ARG A 466 -3.69 -17.31 25.74
N ARG A 467 -3.36 -16.04 25.94
CA ARG A 467 -2.61 -15.25 24.95
C ARG A 467 -1.10 -15.49 25.08
N GLY A 468 -0.41 -15.50 23.94
CA GLY A 468 1.03 -15.73 23.84
C GLY A 468 1.72 -14.60 23.08
N PHE A 469 2.44 -13.75 23.80
CA PHE A 469 3.12 -12.59 23.22
C PHE A 469 4.62 -12.84 23.02
N VAL A 470 5.19 -12.21 22.00
CA VAL A 470 6.65 -12.21 21.75
C VAL A 470 7.38 -11.57 22.95
N PRO A 471 8.54 -12.12 23.40
CA PRO A 471 9.30 -13.23 22.83
C PRO A 471 8.95 -14.62 23.42
N ARG A 472 8.09 -14.69 24.44
CA ARG A 472 7.84 -15.94 25.19
C ARG A 472 6.88 -16.89 24.48
N GLY A 473 5.83 -16.37 23.82
CA GLY A 473 4.76 -17.21 23.28
C GLY A 473 3.96 -17.88 24.39
N GLY A 474 3.65 -19.18 24.23
CA GLY A 474 2.93 -19.97 25.24
C GLY A 474 1.42 -19.68 25.34
N GLY A 475 0.86 -19.01 24.34
CA GLY A 475 -0.58 -18.92 24.17
C GLY A 475 -1.16 -20.27 23.77
N ASN A 476 -2.43 -20.48 24.09
CA ASN A 476 -3.15 -21.73 23.89
C ASN A 476 -4.46 -21.43 23.13
N VAL A 477 -4.57 -22.02 21.95
CA VAL A 477 -5.69 -21.82 21.02
C VAL A 477 -6.26 -23.18 20.65
N THR A 478 -7.55 -23.35 20.85
CA THR A 478 -8.32 -24.52 20.41
C THR A 478 -9.17 -24.13 19.22
N VAL A 479 -9.07 -24.89 18.14
CA VAL A 479 -9.85 -24.71 16.92
C VAL A 479 -10.76 -25.92 16.74
N THR A 480 -12.05 -25.70 16.62
CA THR A 480 -13.05 -26.70 16.32
C THR A 480 -13.59 -26.50 14.92
N CYS A 481 -13.57 -27.55 14.11
CA CYS A 481 -14.15 -27.59 12.78
C CYS A 481 -15.34 -28.57 12.84
N PRO A 482 -16.58 -28.08 13.02
CA PRO A 482 -17.78 -28.90 12.92
C PRO A 482 -17.90 -29.60 11.56
N SER A 483 -18.88 -30.49 11.44
CA SER A 483 -19.15 -31.14 10.17
C SER A 483 -19.57 -30.12 9.11
N VAL A 484 -18.88 -30.10 7.97
CA VAL A 484 -19.15 -29.20 6.84
C VAL A 484 -19.84 -29.95 5.71
N THR A 485 -20.86 -29.32 5.13
CA THR A 485 -21.51 -29.84 3.91
C THR A 485 -20.67 -29.46 2.69
N LEU A 486 -20.22 -30.45 1.92
CA LEU A 486 -19.50 -30.25 0.67
C LEU A 486 -20.43 -30.46 -0.54
N PRO A 487 -20.14 -29.81 -1.69
CA PRO A 487 -19.06 -28.86 -1.91
C PRO A 487 -19.31 -27.50 -1.25
N LEU A 488 -18.24 -26.73 -1.02
CA LEU A 488 -18.36 -25.37 -0.47
C LEU A 488 -19.13 -24.46 -1.44
N ARG A 489 -19.84 -23.47 -0.88
CA ARG A 489 -20.53 -22.45 -1.68
C ARG A 489 -19.51 -21.46 -2.26
N PRO A 490 -19.72 -20.96 -3.50
CA PRO A 490 -18.83 -19.96 -4.07
C PRO A 490 -18.96 -18.63 -3.30
N LEU A 491 -17.83 -17.94 -3.13
CA LEU A 491 -17.79 -16.63 -2.49
C LEU A 491 -17.93 -15.53 -3.55
N VAL A 492 -18.93 -14.66 -3.41
CA VAL A 492 -19.13 -13.51 -4.31
C VAL A 492 -19.15 -12.23 -3.48
N VAL A 493 -18.02 -11.53 -3.50
CA VAL A 493 -17.78 -10.26 -2.78
C VAL A 493 -16.99 -9.35 -3.73
N ASP A 494 -17.69 -8.87 -4.76
CA ASP A 494 -17.10 -8.19 -5.93
C ASP A 494 -17.69 -6.79 -6.20
N THR A 495 -18.69 -6.39 -5.42
CA THR A 495 -19.41 -5.13 -5.56
C THR A 495 -18.97 -4.17 -4.47
N PRO A 496 -18.21 -3.10 -4.80
CA PRO A 496 -17.76 -2.12 -3.81
C PRO A 496 -18.92 -1.45 -3.07
N SER A 497 -18.69 -1.07 -1.81
CA SER A 497 -19.61 -0.26 -1.03
C SER A 497 -18.86 0.62 -0.03
N ARG A 498 -19.53 1.69 0.38
CA ARG A 498 -19.14 2.62 1.45
C ARG A 498 -20.12 2.62 2.62
N VAL A 499 -21.21 1.89 2.51
CA VAL A 499 -22.23 1.84 3.54
C VAL A 499 -21.80 0.83 4.58
N VAL A 500 -21.38 1.33 5.75
CA VAL A 500 -20.95 0.51 6.88
C VAL A 500 -22.19 0.09 7.68
N HIS A 501 -22.35 -1.21 7.89
CA HIS A 501 -23.44 -1.75 8.72
C HIS A 501 -23.01 -2.00 10.16
N HIS A 502 -21.78 -2.50 10.34
CA HIS A 502 -21.31 -2.95 11.63
C HIS A 502 -19.79 -2.81 11.75
N VAL A 503 -19.32 -2.38 12.92
CA VAL A 503 -17.89 -2.34 13.27
C VAL A 503 -17.65 -3.21 14.50
N SER A 504 -16.80 -4.23 14.36
CA SER A 504 -16.32 -5.02 15.48
C SER A 504 -14.91 -4.59 15.85
N CYS A 505 -14.65 -4.34 17.14
CA CYS A 505 -13.34 -3.97 17.65
C CYS A 505 -12.98 -4.83 18.85
N ARG A 506 -11.75 -5.34 18.88
CA ARG A 506 -11.17 -5.96 20.07
C ARG A 506 -9.88 -5.26 20.45
N VAL A 507 -9.80 -4.81 21.70
CA VAL A 507 -8.60 -4.17 22.26
C VAL A 507 -8.02 -5.07 23.33
N THR A 508 -6.78 -5.52 23.15
CA THR A 508 -6.03 -6.26 24.17
C THR A 508 -4.99 -5.34 24.80
N CYS A 509 -5.09 -5.08 26.10
CA CYS A 509 -4.29 -4.07 26.79
C CYS A 509 -3.89 -4.54 28.20
N ALA A 510 -2.96 -3.83 28.85
CA ALA A 510 -2.55 -4.16 30.22
C ALA A 510 -3.43 -3.53 31.31
N ALA A 511 -4.24 -2.52 30.95
CA ALA A 511 -5.15 -1.84 31.85
C ALA A 511 -6.45 -1.53 31.12
N GLU A 512 -7.57 -1.77 31.80
CA GLU A 512 -8.91 -1.61 31.25
C GLU A 512 -9.19 -0.18 30.77
N THR A 513 -8.64 0.83 31.46
CA THR A 513 -8.73 2.25 31.07
C THR A 513 -8.16 2.49 29.67
N ASP A 514 -6.97 1.97 29.38
CA ASP A 514 -6.32 2.11 28.07
C ASP A 514 -7.16 1.45 26.97
N GLY A 515 -7.87 0.37 27.32
CA GLY A 515 -8.77 -0.34 26.42
C GLY A 515 -10.00 0.49 26.05
N HIS A 516 -10.70 1.03 27.06
CA HIS A 516 -11.85 1.91 26.84
C HIS A 516 -11.48 3.19 26.11
N ASP A 517 -10.34 3.81 26.45
CA ASP A 517 -9.84 5.00 25.76
C ASP A 517 -9.57 4.71 24.28
N ALA A 518 -9.01 3.53 23.96
CA ALA A 518 -8.81 3.10 22.58
C ALA A 518 -10.14 2.91 21.83
N VAL A 519 -11.13 2.27 22.43
CA VAL A 519 -12.46 2.11 21.82
C VAL A 519 -13.11 3.47 21.53
N LEU A 520 -13.06 4.40 22.48
CA LEU A 520 -13.59 5.76 22.30
C LEU A 520 -12.85 6.52 21.19
N ALA A 521 -11.51 6.44 21.19
CA ALA A 521 -10.68 7.07 20.17
C ALA A 521 -10.94 6.47 18.77
N LEU A 522 -11.12 5.15 18.65
CA LEU A 522 -11.50 4.48 17.39
C LEU A 522 -12.87 4.93 16.91
N ARG A 523 -13.90 4.92 17.77
CA ARG A 523 -15.25 5.40 17.41
C ARG A 523 -15.22 6.84 16.91
N LYS A 524 -14.42 7.70 17.56
CA LYS A 524 -14.21 9.08 17.13
C LYS A 524 -13.51 9.11 15.77
N ALA A 525 -12.39 8.41 15.61
CA ALA A 525 -11.60 8.42 14.38
C ALA A 525 -12.38 7.85 13.18
N PHE A 526 -13.14 6.76 13.36
CA PHE A 526 -13.93 6.12 12.30
C PHE A 526 -15.08 7.00 11.81
N ARG A 527 -15.68 7.79 12.71
CA ARG A 527 -16.67 8.79 12.33
C ARG A 527 -16.08 9.80 11.34
N PHE A 528 -14.83 10.22 11.55
CA PHE A 528 -14.16 11.20 10.71
C PHE A 528 -13.57 10.59 9.44
N ALA A 529 -12.82 9.50 9.57
CA ALA A 529 -12.08 8.89 8.46
C ALA A 529 -12.96 8.10 7.49
N PHE A 530 -14.03 7.45 7.99
CA PHE A 530 -14.83 6.51 7.20
C PHE A 530 -16.33 6.86 7.19
N GLY A 531 -16.73 7.99 7.76
CA GLY A 531 -18.13 8.42 7.82
C GLY A 531 -19.03 7.50 8.65
N VAL A 532 -18.46 6.75 9.61
CA VAL A 532 -19.23 5.83 10.46
C VAL A 532 -20.10 6.63 11.44
N GLY A 533 -21.37 6.81 11.06
CA GLY A 533 -22.35 7.57 11.82
C GLY A 533 -22.79 6.87 13.11
N SER A 534 -23.54 7.58 13.95
CA SER A 534 -24.05 7.05 15.24
C SER A 534 -25.09 5.94 15.09
N HIS A 535 -25.63 5.74 13.88
CA HIS A 535 -26.59 4.68 13.57
C HIS A 535 -25.93 3.33 13.26
N VAL A 536 -24.62 3.32 13.00
CA VAL A 536 -23.87 2.09 12.74
C VAL A 536 -23.70 1.33 14.05
N GLU A 537 -23.95 0.03 14.03
CA GLU A 537 -23.77 -0.81 15.21
C GLU A 537 -22.29 -1.07 15.47
N TRP A 538 -21.91 -1.09 16.75
CA TRP A 538 -20.56 -1.41 17.19
C TRP A 538 -20.59 -2.52 18.22
N THR A 539 -19.75 -3.53 18.04
CA THR A 539 -19.41 -4.50 19.07
C THR A 539 -17.96 -4.30 19.48
N ASP A 540 -17.73 -3.92 20.72
CA ASP A 540 -16.39 -3.76 21.28
C ASP A 540 -16.12 -4.74 22.42
N GLU A 541 -14.88 -5.21 22.50
CA GLU A 541 -14.41 -6.08 23.56
C GLU A 541 -13.04 -5.61 24.05
N VAL A 542 -12.96 -5.29 25.35
CA VAL A 542 -11.70 -4.95 26.03
C VAL A 542 -11.20 -6.18 26.77
N VAL A 543 -10.01 -6.67 26.38
CA VAL A 543 -9.35 -7.82 26.97
C VAL A 543 -8.13 -7.38 27.75
N VAL A 544 -8.20 -7.50 29.08
CA VAL A 544 -7.09 -7.12 29.96
C VAL A 544 -6.13 -8.30 30.14
N ASP A 545 -4.87 -8.09 29.77
CA ASP A 545 -3.78 -9.04 30.01
C ASP A 545 -2.58 -8.33 30.65
N ALA A 546 -2.37 -8.60 31.95
CA ALA A 546 -1.33 -7.96 32.74
C ALA A 546 0.09 -8.23 32.21
N SER A 547 0.30 -9.29 31.41
CA SER A 547 1.62 -9.61 30.84
C SER A 547 2.10 -8.59 29.79
N LEU A 548 1.18 -7.75 29.27
CA LEU A 548 1.49 -6.65 28.36
C LEU A 548 2.14 -5.45 29.06
N ARG A 549 2.14 -5.41 30.39
CA ARG A 549 2.90 -4.45 31.18
C ARG A 549 4.30 -5.01 31.44
N THR A 550 5.31 -4.35 30.90
CA THR A 550 6.71 -4.72 31.12
C THR A 550 7.48 -3.59 31.80
N LYS A 551 8.71 -3.87 32.27
CA LYS A 551 9.62 -2.83 32.77
C LYS A 551 9.93 -1.73 31.73
N LYS A 552 9.71 -1.99 30.44
CA LYS A 552 9.96 -1.07 29.34
C LYS A 552 8.73 -0.25 28.92
N GLY A 553 7.59 -0.45 29.59
CA GLY A 553 6.31 0.21 29.28
C GLY A 553 5.18 -0.77 29.02
N THR A 554 4.02 -0.22 28.67
CA THR A 554 2.80 -0.95 28.30
C THR A 554 2.73 -1.13 26.79
N THR A 555 2.25 -2.29 26.34
CA THR A 555 1.88 -2.54 24.94
C THR A 555 0.39 -2.82 24.86
N LEU A 556 -0.24 -2.45 23.74
CA LEU A 556 -1.61 -2.83 23.44
C LEU A 556 -1.71 -3.33 21.99
N PHE A 557 -2.75 -4.11 21.72
CA PHE A 557 -3.11 -4.59 20.40
C PHE A 557 -4.55 -4.18 20.14
N VAL A 558 -4.83 -3.67 18.94
CA VAL A 558 -6.17 -3.36 18.49
C VAL A 558 -6.42 -4.16 17.22
N HIS A 559 -7.55 -4.84 17.13
CA HIS A 559 -8.04 -5.41 15.89
C HIS A 559 -9.42 -4.83 15.60
N VAL A 560 -9.66 -4.44 14.34
CA VAL A 560 -10.95 -3.96 13.88
C VAL A 560 -11.36 -4.73 12.63
N THR A 561 -12.63 -5.10 12.58
CA THR A 561 -13.31 -5.60 11.38
C THR A 561 -14.50 -4.69 11.07
N MET A 562 -14.57 -4.23 9.83
CA MET A 562 -15.63 -3.36 9.34
C MET A 562 -16.45 -4.10 8.29
N SER A 563 -17.74 -4.33 8.58
CA SER A 563 -18.70 -4.98 7.69
C SER A 563 -19.54 -3.93 6.96
N LEU A 564 -19.62 -4.08 5.64
CA LEU A 564 -20.29 -3.15 4.73
C LEU A 564 -21.37 -3.87 3.91
N GLU A 565 -22.18 -3.09 3.17
CA GLU A 565 -23.11 -3.64 2.17
C GLU A 565 -22.41 -4.56 1.15
N HIS A 566 -23.21 -5.38 0.48
CA HIS A 566 -22.76 -6.39 -0.50
C HIS A 566 -21.80 -7.44 0.07
N GLY A 567 -21.72 -7.55 1.40
CA GLY A 567 -20.82 -8.46 2.07
C GLY A 567 -19.37 -7.97 2.10
N ASN A 568 -19.10 -6.69 1.90
CA ASN A 568 -17.71 -6.22 1.99
C ASN A 568 -17.22 -6.33 3.44
N LEU A 569 -15.96 -6.73 3.61
CA LEU A 569 -15.35 -7.00 4.92
C LEU A 569 -13.90 -6.52 4.92
N LEU A 570 -13.61 -5.48 5.68
CA LEU A 570 -12.27 -4.89 5.77
C LEU A 570 -11.71 -5.10 7.17
N THR A 571 -10.45 -5.50 7.27
CA THR A 571 -9.77 -5.71 8.55
C THR A 571 -8.57 -4.80 8.72
N ALA A 572 -8.23 -4.48 9.96
CA ALA A 572 -7.01 -3.77 10.30
C ALA A 572 -6.55 -4.04 11.73
N GLY A 573 -5.28 -3.70 11.99
CA GLY A 573 -4.62 -3.81 13.28
C GLY A 573 -3.93 -5.16 13.48
N GLY A 574 -3.78 -5.57 14.73
CA GLY A 574 -3.05 -6.79 15.11
C GLY A 574 -1.55 -6.58 15.34
N CYS A 575 -1.04 -5.38 15.10
CA CYS A 575 0.33 -5.00 15.46
C CYS A 575 0.43 -4.47 16.91
N PRO A 576 1.59 -4.63 17.58
CA PRO A 576 1.83 -4.08 18.90
C PRO A 576 2.02 -2.56 18.84
N ALA A 577 1.23 -1.82 19.60
CA ALA A 577 1.32 -0.37 19.75
C ALA A 577 1.84 0.03 21.13
N LYS A 578 2.48 1.19 21.22
CA LYS A 578 3.03 1.75 22.48
C LYS A 578 2.08 2.71 23.20
N SER A 579 1.05 3.19 22.51
CA SER A 579 0.04 4.11 23.04
C SER A 579 -1.27 3.93 22.28
N VAL A 580 -2.37 4.37 22.90
CA VAL A 580 -3.70 4.40 22.28
C VAL A 580 -3.68 5.15 20.95
N ASP A 581 -3.11 6.36 20.93
CA ASP A 581 -3.04 7.18 19.72
C ASP A 581 -2.30 6.48 18.57
N ALA A 582 -1.19 5.79 18.88
CA ALA A 582 -0.44 5.04 17.87
C ALA A 582 -1.27 3.87 17.34
N ALA A 583 -1.95 3.13 18.22
CA ALA A 583 -2.81 2.01 17.82
C ALA A 583 -3.96 2.46 16.91
N VAL A 584 -4.62 3.57 17.27
CA VAL A 584 -5.72 4.16 16.50
C VAL A 584 -5.22 4.66 15.15
N ALA A 585 -4.08 5.36 15.12
CA ALA A 585 -3.48 5.86 13.88
C ALA A 585 -3.10 4.72 12.93
N ASP A 586 -2.51 3.64 13.44
CA ASP A 586 -2.13 2.48 12.64
C ASP A 586 -3.38 1.79 12.03
N VAL A 587 -4.44 1.59 12.82
CA VAL A 587 -5.70 0.99 12.32
C VAL A 587 -6.36 1.85 11.25
N VAL A 588 -6.43 3.18 11.48
CA VAL A 588 -7.03 4.11 10.51
C VAL A 588 -6.21 4.17 9.23
N ALA A 589 -4.88 4.17 9.32
CA ALA A 589 -4.01 4.17 8.15
C ALA A 589 -4.15 2.87 7.33
N GLU A 590 -4.23 1.72 8.00
CA GLU A 590 -4.39 0.43 7.34
C GLU A 590 -5.75 0.29 6.63
N LEU A 591 -6.84 0.64 7.31
CA LEU A 591 -8.17 0.68 6.67
C LEU A 591 -8.22 1.74 5.57
N GLY A 592 -7.64 2.92 5.76
CA GLY A 592 -7.65 4.01 4.78
C GLY A 592 -7.04 3.58 3.43
N ARG A 593 -5.95 2.81 3.47
CA ARG A 593 -5.30 2.27 2.27
C ARG A 593 -6.23 1.42 1.41
N VAL A 594 -7.10 0.61 2.04
CA VAL A 594 -8.05 -0.27 1.32
C VAL A 594 -9.39 0.39 1.10
N TRP A 595 -9.76 1.36 1.95
CA TRP A 595 -10.98 2.13 1.84
C TRP A 595 -11.04 2.71 0.44
N ASP A 596 -10.22 3.68 0.04
CA ASP A 596 -10.38 4.40 -1.23
C ASP A 596 -10.21 3.56 -2.51
N GLY A 597 -9.69 2.33 -2.38
CA GLY A 597 -9.35 1.44 -3.48
C GLY A 597 -10.49 0.62 -4.10
N GLU A 598 -11.77 0.85 -3.75
CA GLU A 598 -12.91 0.02 -4.18
C GLU A 598 -12.73 -1.49 -3.88
N ALA A 599 -11.83 -1.83 -2.96
CA ALA A 599 -11.64 -3.20 -2.51
C ALA A 599 -12.84 -3.62 -1.66
N CYS A 600 -13.25 -4.88 -1.82
CA CYS A 600 -14.34 -5.46 -1.03
C CYS A 600 -13.81 -6.25 0.18
N VAL A 601 -12.57 -6.75 0.07
CA VAL A 601 -11.77 -7.30 1.18
C VAL A 601 -10.33 -6.80 1.10
N ASP A 602 -9.58 -6.81 2.20
CA ASP A 602 -8.14 -6.55 2.19
C ASP A 602 -7.31 -7.72 1.62
N GLU A 603 -6.04 -7.49 1.29
CA GLU A 603 -5.18 -8.50 0.67
C GLU A 603 -4.88 -9.71 1.58
N HIS A 604 -4.94 -9.54 2.90
CA HIS A 604 -4.66 -10.62 3.86
C HIS A 604 -5.87 -11.53 4.01
N LEU A 605 -7.09 -10.98 3.97
CA LEU A 605 -8.29 -11.81 3.85
C LEU A 605 -8.30 -12.53 2.50
N ALA A 606 -7.95 -11.83 1.43
CA ALA A 606 -7.89 -12.41 0.10
C ALA A 606 -6.96 -13.62 0.03
N ASP A 607 -5.69 -13.48 0.42
CA ASP A 607 -4.71 -14.56 0.30
C ASP A 607 -5.08 -15.83 1.10
N ASN A 608 -5.88 -15.68 2.16
CA ASN A 608 -6.35 -16.77 3.01
C ASN A 608 -7.65 -17.43 2.53
N VAL A 609 -8.50 -16.71 1.79
CA VAL A 609 -9.78 -17.26 1.32
C VAL A 609 -9.67 -17.96 -0.04
N LEU A 610 -8.64 -17.64 -0.84
CA LEU A 610 -8.46 -18.21 -2.19
C LEU A 610 -8.43 -19.74 -2.23
N VAL A 611 -7.88 -20.38 -1.19
CA VAL A 611 -7.86 -21.85 -1.10
C VAL A 611 -9.27 -22.43 -1.01
N TYR A 612 -10.19 -21.76 -0.31
CA TYR A 612 -11.58 -22.20 -0.21
C TYR A 612 -12.34 -21.89 -1.51
N MET A 613 -12.05 -20.76 -2.17
CA MET A 613 -12.59 -20.44 -3.49
C MET A 613 -12.21 -21.49 -4.53
N ALA A 614 -10.95 -21.94 -4.52
CA ALA A 614 -10.47 -23.01 -5.39
C ALA A 614 -11.21 -24.33 -5.18
N MET A 615 -11.63 -24.62 -3.94
CA MET A 615 -12.28 -25.87 -3.56
C MET A 615 -13.82 -25.81 -3.65
N ALA A 616 -14.40 -24.62 -3.75
CA ALA A 616 -15.85 -24.43 -3.87
C ALA A 616 -16.41 -24.90 -5.22
N ALA A 617 -17.71 -25.19 -5.26
CA ALA A 617 -18.41 -25.50 -6.50
C ALA A 617 -18.91 -24.22 -7.19
N GLY A 618 -18.55 -24.05 -8.45
CA GLY A 618 -18.98 -22.90 -9.27
C GLY A 618 -17.93 -21.79 -9.33
N THR A 619 -18.39 -20.55 -9.53
CA THR A 619 -17.51 -19.41 -9.77
C THR A 619 -17.54 -18.46 -8.57
N SER A 620 -16.40 -18.30 -7.92
CA SER A 620 -16.19 -17.30 -6.87
C SER A 620 -15.62 -16.03 -7.48
N ARG A 621 -15.99 -14.86 -6.94
CA ARG A 621 -15.49 -13.54 -7.34
C ARG A 621 -15.16 -12.71 -6.12
N LEU A 622 -13.94 -12.18 -6.08
CA LEU A 622 -13.44 -11.42 -4.94
C LEU A 622 -12.71 -10.17 -5.43
N ARG A 623 -13.17 -9.00 -5.01
CA ARG A 623 -12.52 -7.73 -5.36
C ARG A 623 -11.58 -7.28 -4.24
N ILE A 624 -10.32 -7.05 -4.60
CA ILE A 624 -9.22 -6.80 -3.67
C ILE A 624 -8.48 -5.49 -4.03
N PRO A 625 -7.59 -4.97 -3.18
CA PRO A 625 -6.82 -3.77 -3.49
C PRO A 625 -5.92 -3.98 -4.72
N ARG A 626 -5.73 -2.90 -5.49
CA ARG A 626 -4.85 -2.94 -6.68
C ARG A 626 -3.40 -3.17 -6.35
N GLN A 627 -2.92 -2.49 -5.31
CA GLN A 627 -1.57 -2.65 -4.80
C GLN A 627 -1.67 -3.38 -3.46
N ALA A 628 -1.22 -4.63 -3.44
CA ALA A 628 -1.04 -5.38 -2.20
C ALA A 628 0.32 -5.06 -1.58
N ALA A 629 0.41 -5.13 -0.25
CA ALA A 629 1.68 -4.96 0.46
C ALA A 629 2.69 -6.10 0.24
N SER A 630 2.25 -7.23 -0.34
CA SER A 630 3.02 -8.46 -0.59
C SER A 630 2.56 -9.15 -1.88
N GLN A 631 3.33 -10.10 -2.39
CA GLN A 631 2.97 -11.01 -3.50
C GLN A 631 2.26 -12.29 -3.02
N HIS A 632 1.60 -12.23 -1.85
CA HIS A 632 0.97 -13.40 -1.25
C HIS A 632 -0.23 -13.92 -2.05
N VAL A 633 -1.01 -13.02 -2.64
CA VAL A 633 -2.17 -13.38 -3.48
C VAL A 633 -1.70 -14.16 -4.71
N GLU A 634 -0.63 -13.67 -5.35
CA GLU A 634 -0.02 -14.26 -6.54
C GLU A 634 0.59 -15.63 -6.20
N ALA A 635 1.25 -15.75 -5.04
CA ALA A 635 1.79 -17.01 -4.57
C ALA A 635 0.70 -18.04 -4.25
N ALA A 636 -0.42 -17.61 -3.68
CA ALA A 636 -1.57 -18.46 -3.45
C ALA A 636 -2.16 -18.96 -4.77
N ILE A 637 -2.45 -18.06 -5.71
CA ILE A 637 -2.99 -18.43 -7.03
C ILE A 637 -2.10 -19.46 -7.72
N TYR A 638 -0.79 -19.18 -7.81
CA TYR A 638 0.18 -20.08 -8.44
C TYR A 638 0.12 -21.51 -7.88
N VAL A 639 0.14 -21.65 -6.55
CA VAL A 639 0.11 -22.97 -5.90
C VAL A 639 -1.24 -23.65 -6.05
N LEU A 640 -2.33 -22.88 -5.95
CA LEU A 640 -3.68 -23.42 -6.05
C LEU A 640 -3.97 -23.94 -7.45
N GLU A 641 -3.61 -23.22 -8.51
CA GLU A 641 -3.76 -23.70 -9.90
C GLU A 641 -2.97 -24.99 -10.12
N LEU A 642 -1.71 -25.02 -9.66
CA LEU A 642 -0.82 -26.16 -9.84
C LEU A 642 -1.34 -27.43 -9.15
N ILE A 643 -1.85 -27.30 -7.91
CA ILE A 643 -2.19 -28.47 -7.08
C ILE A 643 -3.65 -28.85 -7.22
N THR A 644 -4.57 -27.90 -7.26
CA THR A 644 -6.01 -28.19 -7.32
C THR A 644 -6.51 -28.37 -8.75
N GLY A 645 -5.94 -27.63 -9.71
CA GLY A 645 -6.47 -27.54 -11.07
C GLY A 645 -7.60 -26.51 -11.23
N ALA A 646 -7.94 -25.75 -10.18
CA ALA A 646 -8.80 -24.57 -10.28
C ALA A 646 -8.18 -23.55 -11.26
N ARG A 647 -9.00 -22.69 -11.84
CA ARG A 647 -8.54 -21.62 -12.74
C ARG A 647 -8.83 -20.27 -12.14
N PHE A 648 -7.82 -19.40 -12.09
CA PHE A 648 -7.96 -18.03 -11.65
C PHE A 648 -7.79 -17.07 -12.83
N GLN A 649 -8.65 -16.05 -12.85
CA GLN A 649 -8.52 -14.89 -13.72
C GLN A 649 -8.44 -13.66 -12.82
N VAL A 650 -7.49 -12.78 -13.12
CA VAL A 650 -7.30 -11.51 -12.41
C VAL A 650 -7.52 -10.37 -13.39
N ASP A 651 -8.59 -9.62 -13.20
CA ASP A 651 -8.93 -8.46 -14.02
C ASP A 651 -8.57 -7.18 -13.24
N ASP A 652 -7.58 -6.44 -13.74
CA ASP A 652 -7.17 -5.16 -13.16
C ASP A 652 -8.18 -4.06 -13.50
N ALA A 653 -8.69 -3.38 -12.46
CA ALA A 653 -9.43 -2.12 -12.58
C ALA A 653 -8.54 -0.95 -12.13
N PRO A 654 -8.92 0.32 -12.39
CA PRO A 654 -8.11 1.47 -12.00
C PRO A 654 -7.74 1.53 -10.51
N LYS A 655 -8.63 1.09 -9.61
CA LYS A 655 -8.47 1.18 -8.16
C LYS A 655 -8.36 -0.17 -7.42
N SER A 656 -8.90 -1.24 -8.00
CA SER A 656 -8.97 -2.59 -7.42
C SER A 656 -8.58 -3.66 -8.44
N ARG A 657 -8.52 -4.91 -8.00
CA ARG A 657 -8.44 -6.11 -8.86
C ARG A 657 -9.62 -7.01 -8.59
N LEU A 658 -10.20 -7.57 -9.63
CA LEU A 658 -11.22 -8.60 -9.50
C LEU A 658 -10.58 -9.97 -9.73
N ILE A 659 -10.60 -10.82 -8.71
CA ILE A 659 -10.19 -12.22 -8.83
C ILE A 659 -11.43 -13.05 -9.08
N THR A 660 -11.47 -13.73 -10.22
CA THR A 660 -12.48 -14.74 -10.56
C THR A 660 -11.85 -16.12 -10.46
N CYS A 661 -12.45 -17.01 -9.68
CA CYS A 661 -11.99 -18.39 -9.52
C CYS A 661 -13.08 -19.36 -9.95
N HIS A 662 -12.77 -20.22 -10.92
CA HIS A 662 -13.57 -21.38 -11.24
C HIS A 662 -13.10 -22.55 -10.38
N GLY A 663 -13.81 -22.77 -9.27
CA GLY A 663 -13.45 -23.77 -8.27
C GLY A 663 -13.71 -25.20 -8.77
N VAL A 664 -12.96 -26.15 -8.20
CA VAL A 664 -13.02 -27.56 -8.59
C VAL A 664 -14.25 -28.30 -8.07
N GLY A 665 -15.03 -27.68 -7.18
CA GLY A 665 -16.18 -28.32 -6.55
C GLY A 665 -15.81 -29.56 -5.77
N TYR A 666 -14.81 -29.44 -4.90
CA TYR A 666 -14.28 -30.58 -4.15
C TYR A 666 -15.37 -31.28 -3.34
N ASN A 667 -15.38 -32.61 -3.45
CA ASN A 667 -16.27 -33.48 -2.71
C ASN A 667 -15.50 -34.76 -2.31
N THR A 668 -16.00 -35.50 -1.33
CA THR A 668 -15.34 -36.72 -0.79
C THR A 668 -15.64 -37.99 -1.56
N HIS A 669 -16.60 -37.94 -2.47
CA HIS A 669 -16.78 -38.99 -3.48
C HIS A 669 -15.82 -38.72 -4.64
N PRO A 670 -15.11 -39.74 -5.15
CA PRO A 670 -14.29 -39.56 -6.35
C PRO A 670 -15.16 -38.97 -7.44
N LEU A 671 -14.67 -37.93 -8.12
CA LEU A 671 -15.25 -37.45 -9.36
C LEU A 671 -15.39 -38.67 -10.30
N ALA A 672 -16.63 -39.03 -10.62
CA ALA A 672 -16.95 -40.12 -11.52
C ALA A 672 -16.51 -39.81 -12.96
#